data_AF-A0A6P6MEJ4-F1
#
_entry.id   AF-A0A6P6MEJ4-F1
#
_cell.length_a   1.000
_cell.length_b   1.000
_cell.length_c   1.000
_cell.angle_alpha   90.00
_cell.angle_beta   90.00
_cell.angle_gamma   90.00
#
_symmetry.space_group_name_H-M   'P 1'
#
loop_
_entity.id
_entity.type
_entity.pdbx_description
1 polymer ?
#
loop_
_entity_poly.entity_id
_entity_poly.type
_entity_poly.pdbx_seq_one_letter_code
_entity_poly.pdbx_strand_id
1 'polypeptide(L)'
;MAESTRHITIQNGDALPELQQCNKCCSNYHCPFCAASVFKPAKLVKLKTHLQSHFNKAVVCGGYTIHRCGLGCRPALHHHCPYCETTILKRGDFEKHVQVCKKTPPPTSATIPSPTTAALTTPAVRGTPSSTTAVLTTPAVRGKPSPTTAVLTTPSPTTAVPTTPAVFSGRVCVRPVIRKRCPVCNILINKRNLKKHIDRKHTEEPIQDINATSHLESQCIDRTNGIFTVLKVTKGHSVPLHIQVKTWGEHHKVICESHECQVSMEVAQRSGLSSYQCKHIRSVNYCASSAEPVSLKEEILSEMVKAKWFSNEKKKICLTRQQHANSSHIPLSVQTSIGTPETKKFISVFEPSVSYYSRLGRVMVVYDSKLNTWHCPCAILRRSCVHKYIAKWHLFQTQRDLFRTVFSREESPRKEPYAQSEKDFREDNPVYPPKHQGLNNMVCYILQHKKIPVDLPDDVRVPSPDKDYPKILCPDECVCQICPGVVPLSEPILITKKAKILTNWSIIEDVAIYCKQCPLCGMFYRYQEWKDHLHNFDDHNILAIPLCLTLRSLLQVHTSVSRAVNYLEDLTGLKFPAPDTVLHAYLHFEALVEHEYRYSCITCGDHPPVVIMDLHKKGVFHFSASDTEEPPENFRGDVNIETFWEALSKEMICRGFVASGAQNPFAVKPTYHFWAPWIGKRTRRSDNVLNTEFEKVHSSKSASETAEITVTEERLKEELQKQKVIVIRKLCKECGLDSTGSRSDLLLRLSNEMKSRQTYDKIFEKIWGASGGWGVIMCPCGVVYSLKCNLRAESPRDFVDLLFSWKHMPNIIIYDFARGLATHANLRAPESIPIHPHEGRLAEPTQENITLARSGNLKVSLPWLEEKKSASDPQGHPLTGSSDHYILSDRFHENNTKDSRDVLRKITIVPQLAGKINSQVAEQLFSKMRKNNYFLNMSQPSTHLFQMRTIIHHYNENKNNKVRTRLMKTFGSKLVMNMHGQAVLENSDISIDELVPTDIEMEHVTPTSMTVPTSTETEMVCNYKCLSASRDCWDCVPTHRQSVMLEWALGTGDQDETIAEVGNVVLKRKDFWTLGLNEQLEATIANSCLEVITLFSMERGLDVWTANAYVVVTWLPPNNLDPSLSFPDNIALKDCIIFPAWKPGHWMLCQDDSQNCTWNMDANKKQGYPPTDWWCGLWSLHVDVCSTSCLGSTL
;
A
#
# COMPACT_ATOMS: atom_id res chain seq x y z
N MET A 1 38.34 1.50 -60.47
CA MET A 1 37.02 2.03 -60.02
C MET A 1 36.84 1.61 -58.57
N ALA A 2 37.12 2.50 -57.63
CA ALA A 2 37.00 2.24 -56.20
C ALA A 2 35.63 2.74 -55.72
N GLU A 3 34.79 1.84 -55.22
CA GLU A 3 33.57 2.21 -54.51
C GLU A 3 33.93 3.09 -53.31
N SER A 4 33.27 4.24 -53.18
CA SER A 4 33.37 5.12 -52.02
C SER A 4 33.12 4.30 -50.74
N THR A 5 34.12 4.22 -49.86
CA THR A 5 34.12 3.38 -48.66
C THR A 5 33.08 3.84 -47.65
N ARG A 6 31.91 3.20 -47.66
CA ARG A 6 30.87 3.40 -46.65
C ARG A 6 31.37 2.95 -45.28
N HIS A 7 30.89 3.62 -44.23
CA HIS A 7 31.28 3.30 -42.85
C HIS A 7 30.98 1.83 -42.52
N ILE A 8 31.90 1.14 -41.82
CA ILE A 8 31.84 -0.31 -41.54
C ILE A 8 30.54 -0.77 -40.87
N THR A 9 29.81 0.12 -40.21
CA THR A 9 28.50 -0.20 -39.60
C THR A 9 27.35 -0.26 -40.59
N ILE A 10 27.57 0.07 -41.87
CA ILE A 10 26.59 -0.02 -42.95
C ILE A 10 26.93 -1.26 -43.78
N GLN A 11 26.11 -2.30 -43.69
CA GLN A 11 26.33 -3.58 -44.36
C GLN A 11 25.29 -3.81 -45.47
N ASN A 12 25.65 -4.54 -46.51
CA ASN A 12 24.72 -4.94 -47.57
C ASN A 12 23.98 -6.22 -47.14
N GLY A 13 22.64 -6.17 -47.05
CA GLY A 13 21.85 -7.30 -46.53
C GLY A 13 22.19 -7.66 -45.08
N ASP A 14 22.14 -8.95 -44.74
CA ASP A 14 22.40 -9.47 -43.39
C ASP A 14 23.87 -9.89 -43.16
N ALA A 15 24.77 -9.59 -44.11
CA ALA A 15 26.18 -9.97 -44.01
C ALA A 15 26.89 -9.19 -42.89
N LEU A 16 27.66 -9.90 -42.06
CA LEU A 16 28.56 -9.30 -41.08
C LEU A 16 29.98 -9.20 -41.64
N PRO A 17 30.79 -8.24 -41.18
CA PRO A 17 32.25 -8.30 -41.35
C PRO A 17 32.80 -9.62 -40.79
N GLU A 18 33.77 -10.20 -41.49
CA GLU A 18 34.38 -11.47 -41.12
C GLU A 18 35.01 -11.38 -39.71
N LEU A 19 34.62 -12.29 -38.81
CA LEU A 19 35.06 -12.27 -37.42
C LEU A 19 36.36 -13.06 -37.27
N GLN A 20 37.49 -12.36 -37.30
CA GLN A 20 38.79 -12.97 -37.05
C GLN A 20 39.19 -12.85 -35.58
N GLN A 21 39.82 -13.91 -35.05
CA GLN A 21 40.45 -13.86 -33.73
C GLN A 21 41.57 -12.83 -33.77
N CYS A 22 41.71 -12.03 -32.72
CA CYS A 22 42.77 -11.04 -32.69
C CYS A 22 44.10 -11.74 -32.38
N ASN A 23 45.13 -11.33 -33.13
CA ASN A 23 46.50 -11.81 -32.97
C ASN A 23 47.43 -10.67 -32.53
N LYS A 24 46.90 -9.43 -32.47
CA LYS A 24 47.68 -8.20 -32.32
C LYS A 24 47.62 -7.60 -30.90
N CYS A 25 46.46 -7.60 -30.25
CA CYS A 25 46.33 -7.00 -28.90
C CYS A 25 45.82 -7.99 -27.83
N CYS A 26 45.14 -9.07 -28.21
CA CYS A 26 44.71 -10.14 -27.31
C CYS A 26 44.33 -11.37 -28.13
N SER A 27 44.28 -12.56 -27.54
CA SER A 27 43.84 -13.80 -28.22
C SER A 27 42.31 -13.98 -28.24
N ASN A 28 41.51 -12.90 -28.18
CA ASN A 28 40.04 -12.93 -28.16
C ASN A 28 39.45 -12.21 -29.39
N TYR A 29 38.12 -12.27 -29.57
CA TYR A 29 37.44 -11.65 -30.71
C TYR A 29 36.94 -10.24 -30.36
N HIS A 30 37.14 -9.30 -31.29
CA HIS A 30 36.66 -7.92 -31.18
C HIS A 30 35.32 -7.75 -31.88
N CYS A 31 34.51 -6.79 -31.41
CA CYS A 31 33.31 -6.41 -32.13
C CYS A 31 33.66 -5.42 -33.24
N PRO A 32 33.27 -5.67 -34.51
CA PRO A 32 33.54 -4.75 -35.63
C PRO A 32 32.79 -3.42 -35.55
N PHE A 33 31.79 -3.28 -34.66
CA PHE A 33 30.96 -2.08 -34.53
C PHE A 33 31.17 -1.31 -33.22
N CYS A 34 31.99 -1.82 -32.31
CA CYS A 34 32.23 -1.24 -30.98
C CYS A 34 33.74 -1.16 -30.69
N ALA A 35 34.19 -0.02 -30.17
CA ALA A 35 35.51 0.08 -29.58
C ALA A 35 35.62 -0.78 -28.30
N ALA A 36 36.84 -1.11 -27.89
CA ALA A 36 37.10 -1.93 -26.70
C ALA A 36 36.55 -1.32 -25.39
N SER A 37 36.37 0.01 -25.34
CA SER A 37 35.73 0.73 -24.25
C SER A 37 34.22 0.47 -24.16
N VAL A 38 33.57 0.19 -25.29
CA VAL A 38 32.13 -0.13 -25.37
C VAL A 38 31.89 -1.62 -25.24
N PHE A 39 32.75 -2.46 -25.85
CA PHE A 39 32.71 -3.91 -25.70
C PHE A 39 34.13 -4.49 -25.68
N LYS A 40 34.54 -5.02 -24.52
CA LYS A 40 35.85 -5.64 -24.35
C LYS A 40 35.96 -6.93 -25.19
N PRO A 41 37.15 -7.26 -25.74
CA PRO A 41 37.34 -8.48 -26.52
C PRO A 41 36.97 -9.73 -25.72
N ALA A 42 36.24 -10.65 -26.35
CA ALA A 42 35.67 -11.81 -25.66
C ALA A 42 35.75 -13.09 -26.51
N LYS A 43 35.49 -14.25 -25.88
CA LYS A 43 35.34 -15.53 -26.59
C LYS A 43 34.18 -15.45 -27.62
N LEU A 44 34.30 -16.17 -28.73
CA LEU A 44 33.40 -16.10 -29.88
C LEU A 44 31.91 -16.25 -29.50
N VAL A 45 31.56 -17.12 -28.55
CA VAL A 45 30.17 -17.31 -28.09
C VAL A 45 29.58 -16.01 -27.51
N LYS A 46 30.34 -15.32 -26.65
CA LYS A 46 29.89 -14.04 -26.05
C LYS A 46 29.82 -12.93 -27.10
N LEU A 47 30.74 -12.91 -28.07
CA LEU A 47 30.69 -11.97 -29.18
C LEU A 47 29.47 -12.20 -30.08
N LYS A 48 29.12 -13.45 -30.42
CA LYS A 48 27.92 -13.77 -31.20
C LYS A 48 26.65 -13.28 -30.51
N THR A 49 26.51 -13.48 -29.20
CA THR A 49 25.38 -12.93 -28.43
C THR A 49 25.35 -11.39 -28.45
N HIS A 50 26.52 -10.75 -28.39
CA HIS A 50 26.62 -9.28 -28.47
C HIS A 50 26.26 -8.75 -29.88
N LEU A 51 26.72 -9.41 -30.95
CA LEU A 51 26.38 -9.05 -32.33
C LEU A 51 24.90 -9.23 -32.62
N GLN A 52 24.24 -10.21 -32.01
CA GLN A 52 22.78 -10.31 -32.06
C GLN A 52 22.09 -9.05 -31.50
N SER A 53 22.70 -8.38 -30.51
CA SER A 53 22.21 -7.08 -30.02
C SER A 53 22.33 -5.97 -31.07
N HIS A 54 23.40 -5.99 -31.88
CA HIS A 54 23.56 -5.06 -33.00
C HIS A 54 22.54 -5.31 -34.11
N PHE A 55 22.23 -6.57 -34.42
CA PHE A 55 21.18 -6.93 -35.37
C PHE A 55 19.80 -6.49 -34.89
N ASN A 56 19.44 -6.81 -33.64
CA ASN A 56 18.14 -6.43 -33.07
C ASN A 56 17.93 -4.90 -33.02
N LYS A 57 19.01 -4.13 -33.07
CA LYS A 57 19.00 -2.67 -33.06
C LYS A 57 19.32 -2.04 -34.41
N ALA A 58 19.64 -2.84 -35.43
CA ALA A 58 19.95 -2.35 -36.75
C ALA A 58 18.71 -1.77 -37.41
N VAL A 59 18.92 -0.84 -38.33
CA VAL A 59 17.87 -0.26 -39.16
C VAL A 59 18.10 -0.73 -40.58
N VAL A 60 17.11 -1.40 -41.17
CA VAL A 60 17.17 -1.86 -42.55
C VAL A 60 16.54 -0.80 -43.45
N CYS A 61 17.30 -0.29 -44.42
CA CYS A 61 16.79 0.69 -45.38
C CYS A 61 17.51 0.56 -46.73
N GLY A 62 16.73 0.41 -47.81
CA GLY A 62 17.23 0.49 -49.18
C GLY A 62 18.28 -0.58 -49.54
N GLY A 63 18.14 -1.79 -48.99
CA GLY A 63 19.11 -2.89 -49.18
C GLY A 63 20.27 -2.90 -48.18
N TYR A 64 20.39 -1.87 -47.32
CA TYR A 64 21.43 -1.78 -46.30
C TYR A 64 20.90 -2.12 -44.90
N THR A 65 21.74 -2.77 -44.10
CA THR A 65 21.56 -2.96 -42.65
C THR A 65 22.52 -2.02 -41.93
N ILE A 66 21.96 -0.98 -41.30
CA ILE A 66 22.75 0.02 -40.58
C ILE A 66 22.78 -0.33 -39.10
N HIS A 67 23.93 -0.81 -38.63
CA HIS A 67 24.19 -1.09 -37.23
C HIS A 67 24.53 0.18 -36.45
N ARG A 68 24.22 0.18 -35.16
CA ARG A 68 24.59 1.28 -34.27
C ARG A 68 26.10 1.29 -34.04
N CYS A 69 26.74 2.41 -34.32
CA CYS A 69 28.16 2.65 -34.19
C CYS A 69 28.56 2.96 -32.74
N GLY A 70 29.59 2.24 -32.26
CA GLY A 70 30.32 2.50 -31.02
C GLY A 70 31.84 2.53 -31.22
N LEU A 71 32.31 2.77 -32.44
CA LEU A 71 33.75 2.80 -32.80
C LEU A 71 34.47 4.11 -32.40
N GLY A 72 33.78 5.03 -31.73
CA GLY A 72 34.38 6.28 -31.26
C GLY A 72 34.23 7.47 -32.23
N CYS A 73 33.52 7.33 -33.35
CA CYS A 73 33.23 8.45 -34.27
C CYS A 73 32.43 9.59 -33.60
N ARG A 74 31.81 9.32 -32.44
CA ARG A 74 31.16 10.29 -31.55
C ARG A 74 31.14 9.73 -30.12
N PRO A 75 31.17 10.58 -29.07
CA PRO A 75 31.11 10.11 -27.68
C PRO A 75 29.87 9.27 -27.34
N ALA A 76 28.74 9.53 -28.03
CA ALA A 76 27.50 8.78 -27.87
C ALA A 76 27.26 7.81 -29.04
N LEU A 77 26.67 6.64 -28.74
CA LEU A 77 26.30 5.64 -29.74
C LEU A 77 25.27 6.17 -30.75
N HIS A 78 25.55 6.02 -32.05
CA HIS A 78 24.81 6.68 -33.13
C HIS A 78 24.65 5.79 -34.38
N HIS A 79 23.90 6.25 -35.37
CA HIS A 79 23.78 5.61 -36.69
C HIS A 79 24.32 6.55 -37.76
N HIS A 80 24.99 6.01 -38.77
CA HIS A 80 25.45 6.75 -39.94
C HIS A 80 24.39 6.69 -41.03
N CYS A 81 24.03 7.83 -41.61
CA CYS A 81 23.14 7.84 -42.76
C CYS A 81 23.88 7.28 -43.98
N PRO A 82 23.29 6.37 -44.77
CA PRO A 82 23.93 5.88 -45.99
C PRO A 82 23.86 6.88 -47.17
N TYR A 83 23.08 7.96 -47.03
CA TYR A 83 22.80 8.94 -48.08
C TYR A 83 23.41 10.34 -47.81
N CYS A 84 23.95 10.57 -46.60
CA CYS A 84 24.69 11.79 -46.26
C CYS A 84 25.62 11.54 -45.05
N GLU A 85 26.48 12.49 -44.71
CA GLU A 85 27.46 12.34 -43.62
C GLU A 85 26.88 12.50 -42.19
N THR A 86 25.56 12.70 -42.07
CA THR A 86 24.93 12.97 -40.78
C THR A 86 24.92 11.73 -39.87
N THR A 87 25.34 11.91 -38.61
CA THR A 87 25.24 10.90 -37.56
C THR A 87 24.09 11.20 -36.60
N ILE A 88 23.26 10.19 -36.32
CA ILE A 88 22.00 10.37 -35.60
C ILE A 88 21.92 9.45 -34.39
N LEU A 89 21.70 10.04 -33.21
CA LEU A 89 21.76 9.33 -31.93
C LEU A 89 20.56 8.42 -31.68
N LYS A 90 19.36 8.90 -32.03
CA LYS A 90 18.08 8.22 -31.75
C LYS A 90 17.56 7.53 -33.01
N ARG A 91 17.09 6.28 -32.86
CA ARG A 91 16.57 5.47 -33.97
C ARG A 91 15.37 6.11 -34.68
N GLY A 92 14.39 6.64 -33.93
CA GLY A 92 13.21 7.28 -34.53
C GLY A 92 13.54 8.54 -35.34
N ASP A 93 14.55 9.30 -34.92
CA ASP A 93 15.03 10.47 -35.67
C ASP A 93 15.85 10.03 -36.89
N PHE A 94 16.61 8.94 -36.77
CA PHE A 94 17.34 8.34 -37.88
C PHE A 94 16.39 7.82 -38.96
N GLU A 95 15.35 7.08 -38.59
CA GLU A 95 14.33 6.58 -39.54
C GLU A 95 13.64 7.75 -40.25
N LYS A 96 13.22 8.79 -39.53
CA LYS A 96 12.64 10.00 -40.16
C LYS A 96 13.62 10.70 -41.10
N HIS A 97 14.87 10.89 -40.67
CA HIS A 97 15.90 11.51 -41.47
C HIS A 97 16.16 10.71 -42.76
N VAL A 98 16.32 9.39 -42.67
CA VAL A 98 16.60 8.53 -43.82
C VAL A 98 15.42 8.52 -44.81
N GLN A 99 14.17 8.55 -44.33
CA GLN A 99 12.99 8.63 -45.21
C GLN A 99 12.93 9.93 -46.02
N VAL A 100 13.42 11.04 -45.45
CA VAL A 100 13.53 12.32 -46.17
C VAL A 100 14.77 12.33 -47.06
N CYS A 101 15.92 11.92 -46.53
CA CYS A 101 17.21 11.95 -47.21
C CYS A 101 17.26 11.00 -48.43
N LYS A 102 16.53 9.88 -48.39
CA LYS A 102 16.36 8.98 -49.55
C LYS A 102 15.60 9.61 -50.71
N LYS A 103 14.69 10.56 -50.44
CA LYS A 103 13.84 11.21 -51.46
C LYS A 103 14.50 12.43 -52.12
N THR A 104 15.50 13.01 -51.46
CA THR A 104 16.30 14.13 -51.95
C THR A 104 17.76 13.92 -51.52
N PRO A 105 18.52 13.06 -52.22
CA PRO A 105 19.96 12.98 -51.99
C PRO A 105 20.61 14.32 -52.37
N PRO A 106 21.53 14.87 -51.55
CA PRO A 106 22.26 16.08 -51.90
C PRO A 106 23.13 15.84 -53.15
N PRO A 107 23.32 16.86 -54.02
CA PRO A 107 24.15 16.73 -55.21
C PRO A 107 25.60 16.47 -54.81
N THR A 108 26.18 15.42 -55.41
CA THR A 108 27.60 15.09 -55.34
C THR A 108 28.43 16.22 -55.94
N SER A 109 29.45 16.69 -55.22
CA SER A 109 30.55 17.52 -55.74
C SER A 109 31.78 17.12 -54.92
N ALA A 110 32.74 16.34 -55.43
CA ALA A 110 33.73 16.63 -56.47
C ALA A 110 34.70 17.78 -56.08
N THR A 111 35.90 17.36 -55.62
CA THR A 111 37.23 17.94 -55.89
C THR A 111 37.53 19.30 -55.20
N ILE A 112 38.69 19.62 -54.62
CA ILE A 112 40.11 19.48 -55.03
C ILE A 112 41.04 19.70 -53.77
N PRO A 113 42.40 19.73 -53.86
CA PRO A 113 43.42 18.67 -53.92
C PRO A 113 44.29 18.52 -52.64
N SER A 114 45.07 17.43 -52.60
CA SER A 114 46.20 17.13 -51.70
C SER A 114 47.31 18.20 -51.70
N PRO A 115 48.12 18.31 -50.63
CA PRO A 115 49.48 17.73 -50.71
C PRO A 115 50.04 17.07 -49.42
N THR A 116 50.73 15.96 -49.65
CA THR A 116 52.06 15.57 -49.14
C THR A 116 52.27 15.00 -47.72
N THR A 117 52.87 13.82 -47.78
CA THR A 117 53.48 12.91 -46.79
C THR A 117 54.66 13.49 -46.00
N ALA A 118 54.75 13.21 -44.69
CA ALA A 118 55.97 12.89 -43.89
C ALA A 118 55.55 12.75 -42.41
N ALA A 119 55.56 11.56 -41.79
CA ALA A 119 56.68 10.82 -41.19
C ALA A 119 56.95 11.15 -39.69
N LEU A 120 56.98 10.07 -38.90
CA LEU A 120 57.49 9.81 -37.53
C LEU A 120 58.23 10.94 -36.78
N THR A 121 57.90 11.14 -35.49
CA THR A 121 58.69 10.74 -34.29
C THR A 121 58.26 11.49 -33.00
N THR A 122 58.23 10.75 -31.88
CA THR A 122 58.29 11.19 -30.45
C THR A 122 59.60 11.94 -30.11
N PRO A 123 59.85 12.43 -28.87
CA PRO A 123 59.03 12.94 -27.76
C PRO A 123 59.62 14.24 -27.12
N ALA A 124 59.06 14.67 -25.96
CA ALA A 124 59.75 15.21 -24.78
C ALA A 124 59.65 16.73 -24.42
N VAL A 125 59.01 16.95 -23.25
CA VAL A 125 59.51 17.66 -22.05
C VAL A 125 59.46 19.21 -21.94
N ARG A 126 58.94 19.61 -20.76
CA ARG A 126 59.14 20.84 -19.94
C ARG A 126 58.34 22.10 -20.23
N GLY A 127 57.72 22.61 -19.15
CA GLY A 127 57.65 24.06 -18.87
C GLY A 127 56.28 24.59 -18.43
N THR A 128 55.98 24.57 -17.14
CA THR A 128 55.32 25.72 -16.46
C THR A 128 56.32 26.90 -16.44
N PRO A 129 55.91 28.20 -16.33
CA PRO A 129 55.07 28.69 -15.24
C PRO A 129 54.10 29.87 -15.54
N SER A 130 53.16 30.03 -14.59
CA SER A 130 52.65 31.24 -13.92
C SER A 130 52.35 32.56 -14.66
N SER A 131 51.14 33.07 -14.36
CA SER A 131 50.77 34.41 -13.84
C SER A 131 51.30 35.66 -14.58
N THR A 132 50.53 36.74 -14.75
CA THR A 132 50.27 37.75 -13.69
C THR A 132 49.36 38.87 -14.26
N THR A 133 48.61 39.54 -13.36
CA THR A 133 48.24 40.98 -13.35
C THR A 133 47.24 41.51 -14.38
N ALA A 134 46.06 42.02 -13.96
CA ALA A 134 45.80 43.39 -13.43
C ALA A 134 45.47 44.37 -14.59
N VAL A 135 44.66 45.42 -14.51
CA VAL A 135 44.03 46.19 -13.42
C VAL A 135 43.13 47.26 -14.08
N LEU A 136 42.13 47.75 -13.34
CA LEU A 136 41.36 49.02 -13.42
C LEU A 136 40.86 49.58 -14.77
N THR A 137 39.57 49.97 -14.81
CA THR A 137 39.14 51.38 -14.62
C THR A 137 37.62 51.55 -14.67
N THR A 138 37.03 51.97 -13.55
CA THR A 138 35.84 52.85 -13.43
C THR A 138 36.28 54.32 -13.69
N PRO A 139 35.41 55.35 -13.91
CA PRO A 139 34.25 55.66 -13.04
C PRO A 139 33.04 56.49 -13.59
N ALA A 140 31.98 56.53 -12.77
CA ALA A 140 31.13 57.70 -12.38
C ALA A 140 30.25 58.44 -13.44
N VAL A 141 29.06 59.04 -13.20
CA VAL A 141 28.23 59.37 -12.02
C VAL A 141 26.88 60.02 -12.48
N ARG A 142 25.81 59.94 -11.64
CA ARG A 142 24.56 60.77 -11.53
C ARG A 142 23.52 60.74 -12.68
N GLY A 143 22.19 60.81 -12.45
CA GLY A 143 21.40 61.11 -11.24
C GLY A 143 19.88 60.85 -11.43
N LYS A 144 19.14 60.97 -10.33
CA LYS A 144 17.64 60.99 -10.21
C LYS A 144 17.12 62.40 -10.55
N PRO A 145 15.82 62.65 -10.90
CA PRO A 145 14.64 62.37 -10.05
C PRO A 145 13.30 62.01 -10.76
N SER A 146 12.29 61.59 -9.97
CA SER A 146 10.82 61.52 -10.26
C SER A 146 10.17 62.92 -10.16
N PRO A 147 8.83 63.20 -10.33
CA PRO A 147 7.58 62.39 -10.36
C PRO A 147 6.67 62.72 -11.61
N THR A 148 5.45 62.20 -11.90
CA THR A 148 4.15 62.22 -11.19
C THR A 148 3.07 61.46 -12.00
N THR A 149 2.23 60.70 -11.30
CA THR A 149 0.80 60.30 -11.39
C THR A 149 -0.07 60.54 -12.65
N ALA A 150 -0.81 59.49 -13.07
CA ALA A 150 -2.28 59.42 -13.32
C ALA A 150 -2.64 58.08 -14.01
N VAL A 151 -3.13 57.06 -13.30
CA VAL A 151 -4.55 56.63 -13.16
C VAL A 151 -5.34 56.62 -14.47
N LEU A 152 -5.68 55.41 -14.97
CA LEU A 152 -6.96 55.11 -15.63
C LEU A 152 -7.18 53.59 -15.76
N THR A 153 -8.32 53.15 -15.23
CA THR A 153 -8.94 51.83 -15.35
C THR A 153 -9.68 51.68 -16.68
N THR A 154 -9.58 50.47 -17.27
CA THR A 154 -10.50 49.68 -18.13
C THR A 154 -11.85 50.29 -18.56
N PRO A 155 -12.49 49.88 -19.69
CA PRO A 155 -12.49 48.51 -20.25
C PRO A 155 -12.56 48.32 -21.80
N SER A 156 -12.24 47.07 -22.20
CA SER A 156 -12.75 46.20 -23.29
C SER A 156 -13.24 46.76 -24.65
N PRO A 157 -12.91 46.06 -25.76
CA PRO A 157 -13.99 45.46 -26.56
C PRO A 157 -13.67 44.09 -27.22
N THR A 158 -14.75 43.44 -27.66
CA THR A 158 -14.82 42.15 -28.35
C THR A 158 -14.78 42.30 -29.87
N THR A 159 -14.23 41.28 -30.55
CA THR A 159 -14.54 40.79 -31.93
C THR A 159 -14.15 41.64 -33.14
N ALA A 160 -13.22 41.13 -33.97
CA ALA A 160 -13.52 40.53 -35.28
C ALA A 160 -12.20 40.11 -36.00
N VAL A 161 -12.26 39.01 -36.75
CA VAL A 161 -11.19 38.41 -37.57
C VAL A 161 -11.49 38.64 -39.05
N PRO A 162 -10.49 38.81 -39.93
CA PRO A 162 -10.37 37.91 -41.10
C PRO A 162 -8.93 37.50 -41.53
N THR A 163 -8.72 36.18 -41.67
CA THR A 163 -8.24 35.41 -42.85
C THR A 163 -6.90 35.73 -43.59
N THR A 164 -5.85 34.93 -43.29
CA THR A 164 -4.75 34.25 -44.10
C THR A 164 -4.04 34.91 -45.32
N PRO A 165 -2.79 34.51 -45.76
CA PRO A 165 -2.10 33.22 -45.61
C PRO A 165 -0.59 33.23 -45.23
N ALA A 166 -0.06 32.02 -45.01
CA ALA A 166 1.19 31.69 -44.32
C ALA A 166 2.45 31.56 -45.21
N VAL A 167 3.60 31.86 -44.61
CA VAL A 167 4.94 31.34 -44.99
C VAL A 167 5.51 30.58 -43.79
N PHE A 168 5.71 29.28 -43.94
CA PHE A 168 6.22 28.37 -42.91
C PHE A 168 7.76 28.30 -42.96
N SER A 169 8.42 28.75 -41.89
CA SER A 169 9.79 28.34 -41.55
C SER A 169 9.73 27.42 -40.31
N GLY A 170 10.07 26.14 -40.50
CA GLY A 170 9.95 25.11 -39.47
C GLY A 170 11.06 25.19 -38.42
N ARG A 171 10.87 25.98 -37.36
CA ARG A 171 11.56 25.77 -36.07
C ARG A 171 10.77 24.75 -35.24
N VAL A 172 11.39 23.62 -34.88
CA VAL A 172 10.82 22.69 -33.89
C VAL A 172 10.90 23.35 -32.51
N CYS A 173 9.79 23.97 -32.10
CA CYS A 173 9.60 24.48 -30.74
C CYS A 173 9.31 23.30 -29.80
N VAL A 174 10.29 22.88 -29.01
CA VAL A 174 10.04 22.04 -27.83
C VAL A 174 9.39 22.94 -26.78
N ARG A 175 8.05 22.94 -26.71
CA ARG A 175 7.33 23.66 -25.66
C ARG A 175 7.73 23.07 -24.30
N PRO A 176 8.23 23.88 -23.34
CA PRO A 176 8.51 23.39 -22.00
C PRO A 176 7.24 22.80 -21.38
N VAL A 177 7.36 21.64 -20.75
CA VAL A 177 6.25 21.03 -20.00
C VAL A 177 6.09 21.83 -18.72
N ILE A 178 5.30 22.89 -18.78
CA ILE A 178 4.97 23.72 -17.61
C ILE A 178 4.22 22.83 -16.63
N ARG A 179 4.83 22.57 -15.46
CA ARG A 179 4.21 21.88 -14.32
C ARG A 179 3.74 22.93 -13.32
N LYS A 180 2.54 22.77 -12.80
CA LYS A 180 1.93 23.61 -11.76
C LYS A 180 1.50 22.74 -10.60
N ARG A 181 1.61 23.27 -9.38
CA ARG A 181 1.07 22.60 -8.19
C ARG A 181 -0.45 22.69 -8.19
N CYS A 182 -1.11 21.62 -7.78
CA CYS A 182 -2.52 21.69 -7.45
C CYS A 182 -2.72 22.62 -6.25
N PRO A 183 -3.62 23.62 -6.32
CA PRO A 183 -3.86 24.51 -5.19
C PRO A 183 -4.50 23.81 -3.99
N VAL A 184 -5.11 22.62 -4.18
CA VAL A 184 -5.84 21.91 -3.13
C VAL A 184 -5.01 20.83 -2.44
N CYS A 185 -4.24 20.02 -3.17
CA CYS A 185 -3.42 18.95 -2.57
C CYS A 185 -1.92 19.06 -2.85
N ASN A 186 -1.49 20.18 -3.42
CA ASN A 186 -0.09 20.57 -3.61
C ASN A 186 0.81 19.62 -4.45
N ILE A 187 0.20 18.65 -5.15
CA ILE A 187 0.91 17.72 -6.04
C ILE A 187 1.32 18.46 -7.32
N LEU A 188 2.56 18.24 -7.76
CA LEU A 188 3.12 18.85 -8.97
C LEU A 188 2.64 18.13 -10.23
N ILE A 189 1.83 18.79 -11.06
CA ILE A 189 1.15 18.18 -12.21
C ILE A 189 1.39 19.03 -13.46
N ASN A 190 1.54 18.39 -14.62
CA ASN A 190 1.61 19.12 -15.90
C ASN A 190 0.40 20.08 -16.01
N LYS A 191 0.61 21.35 -16.37
CA LYS A 191 -0.44 22.38 -16.46
C LYS A 191 -1.67 21.90 -17.25
N ARG A 192 -1.45 21.12 -18.32
CA ARG A 192 -2.51 20.53 -19.17
C ARG A 192 -3.38 19.51 -18.42
N ASN A 193 -2.84 18.87 -17.38
CA ASN A 193 -3.50 17.84 -16.57
C ASN A 193 -3.99 18.39 -15.22
N LEU A 194 -3.62 19.62 -14.85
CA LEU A 194 -3.98 20.23 -13.57
C LEU A 194 -5.49 20.35 -13.41
N LYS A 195 -6.18 20.85 -14.45
CA LYS A 195 -7.63 20.95 -14.48
C LYS A 195 -8.28 19.57 -14.30
N LYS A 196 -7.89 18.58 -15.10
CA LYS A 196 -8.37 17.18 -14.93
C LYS A 196 -8.08 16.57 -13.56
N HIS A 197 -6.99 16.96 -12.90
CA HIS A 197 -6.69 16.50 -11.55
C HIS A 197 -7.62 17.15 -10.52
N ILE A 198 -7.82 18.46 -10.63
CA ILE A 198 -8.81 19.19 -9.82
C ILE A 198 -10.19 18.57 -10.04
N ASP A 199 -10.62 18.44 -11.29
CA ASP A 199 -11.88 17.81 -11.70
C ASP A 199 -12.08 16.38 -11.16
N ARG A 200 -11.01 15.62 -10.90
CA ARG A 200 -11.07 14.22 -10.45
C ARG A 200 -10.87 14.02 -8.96
N LYS A 201 -10.25 14.98 -8.27
CA LYS A 201 -9.81 14.82 -6.89
C LYS A 201 -10.42 15.85 -5.94
N HIS A 202 -10.76 17.02 -6.47
CA HIS A 202 -11.11 18.22 -5.70
C HIS A 202 -12.41 18.89 -6.17
N THR A 203 -12.91 18.53 -7.35
CA THR A 203 -14.29 18.84 -7.70
C THR A 203 -15.16 17.87 -6.94
N GLU A 204 -15.75 18.39 -5.88
CA GLU A 204 -16.88 17.76 -5.19
C GLU A 204 -18.01 17.66 -6.22
N GLU A 205 -18.22 16.47 -6.78
CA GLU A 205 -19.60 16.13 -7.05
C GLU A 205 -20.20 15.85 -5.68
N PRO A 206 -21.21 16.62 -5.21
CA PRO A 206 -21.98 16.20 -4.06
C PRO A 206 -22.40 14.75 -4.30
N ILE A 207 -22.40 13.94 -3.25
CA ILE A 207 -22.88 12.56 -3.34
C ILE A 207 -24.35 12.69 -3.74
N GLN A 208 -24.64 12.69 -5.05
CA GLN A 208 -25.98 12.45 -5.54
C GLN A 208 -26.34 11.06 -5.04
N ASP A 209 -27.48 10.97 -4.36
CA ASP A 209 -27.97 9.69 -3.91
C ASP A 209 -28.09 8.72 -5.08
N ILE A 210 -27.71 7.46 -4.82
CA ILE A 210 -27.70 6.43 -5.86
C ILE A 210 -29.16 6.07 -6.18
N ASN A 211 -29.61 6.46 -7.37
CA ASN A 211 -30.97 6.25 -7.87
C ASN A 211 -30.97 5.77 -9.33
N ALA A 212 -32.15 5.50 -9.89
CA ALA A 212 -32.31 4.95 -11.24
C ALA A 212 -31.64 5.82 -12.34
N THR A 213 -31.55 7.14 -12.14
CA THR A 213 -30.93 8.09 -13.09
C THR A 213 -29.47 8.42 -12.77
N SER A 214 -29.03 8.16 -11.54
CA SER A 214 -27.69 8.47 -11.04
C SER A 214 -27.12 7.28 -10.27
N HIS A 215 -26.69 6.24 -10.99
CA HIS A 215 -26.01 5.08 -10.43
C HIS A 215 -24.76 4.72 -11.24
N LEU A 216 -23.89 3.89 -10.66
CA LEU A 216 -22.71 3.39 -11.36
C LEU A 216 -23.14 2.31 -12.34
N GLU A 217 -22.74 2.46 -13.60
CA GLU A 217 -23.00 1.46 -14.64
C GLU A 217 -22.54 0.08 -14.17
N SER A 218 -23.45 -0.89 -14.31
CA SER A 218 -23.30 -2.23 -13.77
C SER A 218 -23.79 -3.28 -14.78
N GLN A 219 -23.19 -4.46 -14.71
CA GLN A 219 -23.51 -5.60 -15.58
C GLN A 219 -23.38 -6.91 -14.82
N CYS A 220 -24.42 -7.73 -14.81
CA CYS A 220 -24.40 -9.08 -14.25
C CYS A 220 -23.51 -10.00 -15.09
N ILE A 221 -22.63 -10.78 -14.44
CA ILE A 221 -21.72 -11.72 -15.12
C ILE A 221 -21.87 -13.17 -14.64
N ASP A 222 -22.58 -13.40 -13.55
CA ASP A 222 -22.85 -14.71 -12.96
C ASP A 222 -24.16 -14.66 -12.19
N ARG A 223 -25.26 -15.04 -12.84
CA ARG A 223 -26.61 -14.98 -12.23
C ARG A 223 -26.74 -15.94 -11.06
N THR A 224 -26.21 -17.15 -11.19
CA THR A 224 -26.30 -18.21 -10.16
C THR A 224 -25.69 -17.79 -8.83
N ASN A 225 -24.55 -17.08 -8.87
CA ASN A 225 -23.83 -16.65 -7.67
C ASN A 225 -24.05 -15.18 -7.31
N GLY A 226 -24.88 -14.46 -8.08
CA GLY A 226 -25.15 -13.03 -7.89
C GLY A 226 -23.92 -12.15 -8.06
N ILE A 227 -23.05 -12.43 -9.05
CA ILE A 227 -21.84 -11.63 -9.29
C ILE A 227 -22.07 -10.62 -10.41
N PHE A 228 -21.78 -9.36 -10.09
CA PHE A 228 -21.89 -8.20 -10.94
C PHE A 228 -20.52 -7.56 -11.16
N THR A 229 -20.37 -6.89 -12.30
CA THR A 229 -19.31 -5.92 -12.54
C THR A 229 -19.89 -4.52 -12.40
N VAL A 230 -19.23 -3.63 -11.67
CA VAL A 230 -19.69 -2.25 -11.44
C VAL A 230 -18.55 -1.27 -11.66
N LEU A 231 -18.80 -0.16 -12.36
CA LEU A 231 -17.78 0.89 -12.53
C LEU A 231 -17.35 1.48 -11.19
N LYS A 232 -16.05 1.78 -11.03
CA LYS A 232 -15.54 2.33 -9.77
C LYS A 232 -16.00 3.79 -9.54
N VAL A 233 -16.17 4.55 -10.61
CA VAL A 233 -16.54 5.98 -10.62
C VAL A 233 -17.48 6.28 -11.78
N THR A 234 -18.33 7.31 -11.63
CA THR A 234 -19.31 7.79 -12.62
C THR A 234 -18.63 8.41 -13.85
N LYS A 235 -17.56 9.20 -13.65
CA LYS A 235 -16.84 9.89 -14.72
C LYS A 235 -15.34 9.59 -14.67
N GLY A 236 -14.77 9.18 -15.81
CA GLY A 236 -13.32 8.98 -15.99
C GLY A 236 -12.90 7.52 -16.17
N HIS A 237 -11.60 7.31 -16.46
CA HIS A 237 -11.06 5.98 -16.78
C HIS A 237 -11.14 5.07 -15.54
N SER A 238 -11.85 3.96 -15.64
CA SER A 238 -12.03 3.02 -14.53
C SER A 238 -12.01 1.58 -14.99
N VAL A 239 -11.36 0.73 -14.20
CA VAL A 239 -11.52 -0.74 -14.26
C VAL A 239 -12.77 -1.09 -13.44
N PRO A 240 -13.72 -1.89 -13.96
CA PRO A 240 -14.86 -2.37 -13.19
C PRO A 240 -14.42 -3.25 -12.01
N LEU A 241 -15.19 -3.21 -10.92
CA LEU A 241 -15.03 -4.05 -9.74
C LEU A 241 -16.03 -5.19 -9.75
N HIS A 242 -15.68 -6.32 -9.14
CA HIS A 242 -16.64 -7.39 -8.85
C HIS A 242 -17.43 -7.06 -7.59
N ILE A 243 -18.74 -7.23 -7.64
CA ILE A 243 -19.66 -7.10 -6.50
C ILE A 243 -20.47 -8.39 -6.44
N GLN A 244 -20.60 -8.98 -5.26
CA GLN A 244 -21.50 -10.10 -5.04
C GLN A 244 -22.71 -9.59 -4.26
N VAL A 245 -23.89 -9.72 -4.86
CA VAL A 245 -25.19 -9.48 -4.21
C VAL A 245 -26.01 -10.74 -4.47
N LYS A 246 -25.97 -11.65 -3.49
CA LYS A 246 -26.79 -12.85 -3.44
C LYS A 246 -27.64 -12.74 -2.18
N THR A 247 -28.86 -12.23 -2.32
CA THR A 247 -29.82 -12.05 -1.21
C THR A 247 -30.88 -13.15 -1.21
N TRP A 248 -30.60 -14.28 -1.87
CA TRP A 248 -31.52 -15.41 -2.04
C TRP A 248 -30.85 -16.75 -1.71
N GLY A 249 -31.69 -17.73 -1.35
CA GLY A 249 -31.28 -19.05 -0.86
C GLY A 249 -30.70 -19.01 0.56
N GLU A 250 -30.33 -20.16 1.12
CA GLU A 250 -29.89 -20.31 2.53
C GLU A 250 -28.67 -19.46 2.95
N HIS A 251 -27.92 -18.88 2.00
CA HIS A 251 -26.69 -18.14 2.26
C HIS A 251 -26.69 -16.78 1.58
N HIS A 252 -27.09 -15.75 2.32
CA HIS A 252 -27.03 -14.36 1.88
C HIS A 252 -25.59 -13.84 1.88
N LYS A 253 -25.15 -13.21 0.78
CA LYS A 253 -23.82 -12.61 0.62
C LYS A 253 -23.90 -11.27 -0.10
N VAL A 254 -23.49 -10.21 0.60
CA VAL A 254 -23.38 -8.84 0.07
C VAL A 254 -21.95 -8.34 0.26
N ILE A 255 -21.13 -8.41 -0.79
CA ILE A 255 -19.69 -8.17 -0.70
C ILE A 255 -19.22 -7.28 -1.85
N CYS A 256 -18.50 -6.21 -1.51
CA CYS A 256 -17.77 -5.39 -2.47
C CYS A 256 -16.30 -5.85 -2.57
N GLU A 257 -15.75 -6.04 -3.78
CA GLU A 257 -14.32 -6.37 -3.97
C GLU A 257 -13.37 -5.26 -3.46
N SER A 258 -13.84 -3.99 -3.44
CA SER A 258 -13.03 -2.86 -2.99
C SER A 258 -12.75 -2.95 -1.48
N HIS A 259 -11.48 -3.13 -1.13
CA HIS A 259 -11.04 -3.08 0.27
C HIS A 259 -11.41 -1.76 0.96
N GLU A 260 -11.41 -0.63 0.23
CA GLU A 260 -11.81 0.68 0.76
C GLU A 260 -13.28 0.69 1.18
N CYS A 261 -14.14 0.04 0.40
CA CYS A 261 -15.56 -0.08 0.71
C CYS A 261 -15.79 -1.03 1.88
N GLN A 262 -15.04 -2.14 1.96
CA GLN A 262 -15.09 -3.06 3.09
C GLN A 262 -14.73 -2.36 4.40
N VAL A 263 -13.60 -1.63 4.45
CA VAL A 263 -13.22 -0.87 5.64
C VAL A 263 -14.28 0.16 6.02
N SER A 264 -14.90 0.82 5.03
CA SER A 264 -15.99 1.78 5.30
C SER A 264 -17.21 1.07 5.89
N MET A 265 -17.64 -0.06 5.32
CA MET A 265 -18.77 -0.85 5.83
C MET A 265 -18.49 -1.39 7.23
N GLU A 266 -17.28 -1.89 7.49
CA GLU A 266 -16.90 -2.34 8.83
C GLU A 266 -16.89 -1.19 9.85
N VAL A 267 -16.48 0.02 9.47
CA VAL A 267 -16.54 1.21 10.34
C VAL A 267 -17.99 1.62 10.58
N ALA A 268 -18.84 1.61 9.56
CA ALA A 268 -20.27 1.91 9.68
C ALA A 268 -20.97 0.90 10.62
N GLN A 269 -20.76 -0.40 10.41
CA GLN A 269 -21.29 -1.47 11.26
C GLN A 269 -20.85 -1.30 12.72
N ARG A 270 -19.55 -1.03 12.95
CA ARG A 270 -19.02 -0.77 14.30
C ARG A 270 -19.53 0.54 14.93
N SER A 271 -20.07 1.44 14.12
CA SER A 271 -20.70 2.69 14.56
C SER A 271 -22.24 2.55 14.70
N GLY A 272 -22.79 1.33 14.61
CA GLY A 272 -24.23 1.07 14.72
C GLY A 272 -25.00 1.13 13.40
N LEU A 273 -24.35 1.46 12.27
CA LEU A 273 -24.97 1.55 10.94
C LEU A 273 -24.84 0.22 10.19
N SER A 274 -25.48 -0.84 10.69
CA SER A 274 -25.39 -2.20 10.13
C SER A 274 -25.98 -2.34 8.71
N SER A 275 -26.93 -1.48 8.34
CA SER A 275 -27.55 -1.45 7.00
C SER A 275 -26.72 -0.68 5.96
N TYR A 276 -25.61 -0.04 6.35
CA TYR A 276 -24.83 0.78 5.43
C TYR A 276 -24.23 -0.04 4.28
N GLN A 277 -24.61 0.32 3.05
CA GLN A 277 -24.06 -0.25 1.83
C GLN A 277 -23.26 0.79 1.06
N CYS A 278 -22.09 0.40 0.55
CA CYS A 278 -21.31 1.29 -0.29
C CYS A 278 -22.04 1.58 -1.62
N LYS A 279 -21.71 2.71 -2.25
CA LYS A 279 -22.29 3.08 -3.55
C LYS A 279 -22.17 2.02 -4.65
N HIS A 280 -21.16 1.16 -4.60
CA HIS A 280 -21.01 0.07 -5.57
C HIS A 280 -22.06 -1.02 -5.38
N ILE A 281 -22.41 -1.35 -4.14
CA ILE A 281 -23.48 -2.32 -3.83
C ILE A 281 -24.83 -1.69 -4.15
N ARG A 282 -25.11 -0.47 -3.70
CA ARG A 282 -26.37 0.25 -4.01
C ARG A 282 -26.64 0.36 -5.52
N SER A 283 -25.60 0.49 -6.34
CA SER A 283 -25.73 0.58 -7.80
C SER A 283 -26.13 -0.74 -8.48
N VAL A 284 -25.94 -1.89 -7.82
CA VAL A 284 -26.35 -3.20 -8.36
C VAL A 284 -27.88 -3.31 -8.43
N ASN A 285 -28.61 -2.66 -7.52
CA ASN A 285 -30.07 -2.66 -7.51
C ASN A 285 -30.69 -2.04 -8.77
N TYR A 286 -29.91 -1.26 -9.54
CA TYR A 286 -30.31 -0.63 -10.79
C TYR A 286 -29.71 -1.32 -12.03
N CYS A 287 -29.07 -2.48 -11.86
CA CYS A 287 -28.45 -3.22 -12.95
C CYS A 287 -29.50 -3.83 -13.88
N ALA A 288 -29.66 -3.28 -15.09
CA ALA A 288 -30.54 -3.83 -16.11
C ALA A 288 -29.83 -4.75 -17.13
N SER A 289 -28.49 -4.80 -17.13
CA SER A 289 -27.70 -5.48 -18.17
C SER A 289 -27.05 -6.79 -17.68
N SER A 290 -26.96 -7.78 -18.57
CA SER A 290 -26.30 -9.07 -18.32
C SER A 290 -25.28 -9.35 -19.43
N ALA A 291 -24.10 -9.84 -19.07
CA ALA A 291 -23.11 -10.32 -20.03
C ALA A 291 -23.33 -11.80 -20.35
N GLU A 292 -23.23 -12.16 -21.62
CA GLU A 292 -23.35 -13.55 -22.05
C GLU A 292 -22.01 -14.29 -21.88
N PRO A 293 -21.98 -15.45 -21.18
CA PRO A 293 -20.77 -16.23 -21.01
C PRO A 293 -20.36 -16.90 -22.32
N VAL A 294 -19.06 -16.86 -22.63
CA VAL A 294 -18.52 -17.49 -23.84
C VAL A 294 -18.01 -18.89 -23.52
N SER A 295 -18.52 -19.89 -24.23
CA SER A 295 -18.00 -21.27 -24.18
C SER A 295 -16.66 -21.35 -24.93
N LEU A 296 -15.56 -21.47 -24.19
CA LEU A 296 -14.21 -21.52 -24.75
C LEU A 296 -13.89 -22.93 -25.29
N LYS A 297 -13.47 -23.04 -26.56
CA LYS A 297 -13.26 -24.31 -27.26
C LYS A 297 -11.81 -24.78 -27.24
N GLU A 298 -11.57 -26.06 -26.95
CA GLU A 298 -10.22 -26.63 -26.86
C GLU A 298 -9.47 -26.56 -28.20
N GLU A 299 -10.18 -26.67 -29.33
CA GLU A 299 -9.58 -26.58 -30.66
C GLU A 299 -8.86 -25.25 -30.88
N ILE A 300 -9.45 -24.14 -30.40
CA ILE A 300 -8.87 -22.79 -30.50
C ILE A 300 -7.62 -22.66 -29.61
N LEU A 301 -7.66 -23.23 -28.40
CA LEU A 301 -6.49 -23.26 -27.53
C LEU A 301 -5.35 -24.08 -28.16
N SER A 302 -5.68 -25.15 -28.88
CA SER A 302 -4.74 -25.97 -29.64
C SER A 302 -4.14 -25.21 -30.82
N GLU A 303 -4.94 -24.38 -31.50
CA GLU A 303 -4.47 -23.47 -32.54
C GLU A 303 -3.48 -22.43 -31.98
N MET A 304 -3.77 -21.83 -30.83
CA MET A 304 -2.88 -20.88 -30.15
C MET A 304 -1.55 -21.52 -29.76
N VAL A 305 -1.53 -22.80 -29.39
CA VAL A 305 -0.29 -23.56 -29.15
C VAL A 305 0.48 -23.78 -30.46
N LYS A 306 -0.20 -24.19 -31.55
CA LYS A 306 0.41 -24.35 -32.87
C LYS A 306 1.02 -23.03 -33.39
N ALA A 307 0.33 -21.91 -33.15
CA ALA A 307 0.79 -20.56 -33.46
C ALA A 307 1.80 -19.99 -32.42
N LYS A 308 2.31 -20.83 -31.50
CA LYS A 308 3.33 -20.50 -30.49
C LYS A 308 2.95 -19.38 -29.50
N TRP A 309 1.66 -19.10 -29.31
CA TRP A 309 1.18 -18.19 -28.25
C TRP A 309 1.31 -18.82 -26.86
N PHE A 310 1.18 -20.15 -26.75
CA PHE A 310 1.29 -20.93 -25.50
C PHE A 310 2.11 -22.22 -25.68
N SER A 311 2.56 -22.82 -24.56
CA SER A 311 3.15 -24.17 -24.52
C SER A 311 2.07 -25.23 -24.24
N ASN A 312 2.33 -26.49 -24.57
CA ASN A 312 1.44 -27.62 -24.24
C ASN A 312 1.17 -27.74 -22.73
N GLU A 313 2.16 -27.44 -21.89
CA GLU A 313 2.00 -27.39 -20.44
C GLU A 313 0.95 -26.34 -20.00
N LYS A 314 0.97 -25.15 -20.62
CA LYS A 314 -0.01 -24.09 -20.34
C LYS A 314 -1.41 -24.44 -20.84
N LYS A 315 -1.51 -25.16 -21.97
CA LYS A 315 -2.78 -25.71 -22.46
C LYS A 315 -3.42 -26.61 -21.39
N LYS A 316 -2.64 -27.56 -20.83
CA LYS A 316 -3.12 -28.47 -19.77
C LYS A 316 -3.65 -27.71 -18.56
N ILE A 317 -2.92 -26.69 -18.08
CA ILE A 317 -3.35 -25.86 -16.94
C ILE A 317 -4.69 -25.13 -17.23
N CYS A 318 -4.89 -24.61 -18.44
CA CYS A 318 -6.14 -23.92 -18.80
C CYS A 318 -7.33 -24.90 -18.87
N LEU A 319 -7.12 -26.12 -19.39
CA LEU A 319 -8.16 -27.15 -19.45
C LEU A 319 -8.55 -27.67 -18.06
N THR A 320 -7.58 -27.89 -17.17
CA THR A 320 -7.89 -28.21 -15.77
C THR A 320 -8.74 -27.11 -15.12
N ARG A 321 -8.45 -25.83 -15.40
CA ARG A 321 -9.26 -24.73 -14.89
C ARG A 321 -10.68 -24.73 -15.47
N GLN A 322 -10.82 -25.06 -16.75
CA GLN A 322 -12.12 -25.20 -17.40
C GLN A 322 -12.96 -26.31 -16.76
N GLN A 323 -12.35 -27.46 -16.47
CA GLN A 323 -13.02 -28.57 -15.78
C GLN A 323 -13.55 -28.15 -14.41
N HIS A 324 -12.75 -27.43 -13.62
CA HIS A 324 -13.19 -26.93 -12.30
C HIS A 324 -14.32 -25.90 -12.40
N ALA A 325 -14.31 -25.05 -13.43
CA ALA A 325 -15.37 -24.07 -13.67
C ALA A 325 -16.69 -24.79 -14.02
N ASN A 326 -16.60 -25.78 -14.92
CA ASN A 326 -17.73 -26.61 -15.34
C ASN A 326 -18.32 -27.41 -14.17
N SER A 327 -17.49 -28.03 -13.33
CA SER A 327 -17.95 -28.80 -12.17
C SER A 327 -18.61 -27.93 -11.09
N SER A 328 -18.32 -26.63 -11.08
CA SER A 328 -18.91 -25.67 -10.15
C SER A 328 -20.10 -24.92 -10.77
N HIS A 329 -20.47 -25.22 -12.02
CA HIS A 329 -21.47 -24.48 -12.82
C HIS A 329 -21.18 -22.97 -12.93
N ILE A 330 -19.89 -22.59 -12.96
CA ILE A 330 -19.43 -21.20 -13.02
C ILE A 330 -18.81 -20.90 -14.39
N PRO A 331 -19.15 -19.78 -15.06
CA PRO A 331 -18.50 -19.36 -16.29
C PRO A 331 -16.99 -19.15 -16.14
N LEU A 332 -16.17 -19.89 -16.90
CA LEU A 332 -14.70 -19.80 -16.89
C LEU A 332 -14.19 -18.38 -17.19
N SER A 333 -14.82 -17.69 -18.14
CA SER A 333 -14.47 -16.32 -18.51
C SER A 333 -15.65 -15.55 -19.09
N VAL A 334 -15.79 -14.29 -18.73
CA VAL A 334 -16.84 -13.38 -19.22
C VAL A 334 -16.20 -12.03 -19.56
N GLN A 335 -16.41 -11.53 -20.77
CA GLN A 335 -16.00 -10.17 -21.13
C GLN A 335 -17.10 -9.20 -20.72
N THR A 336 -16.73 -8.17 -19.93
CA THR A 336 -17.66 -7.11 -19.58
C THR A 336 -17.65 -6.02 -20.64
N SER A 337 -18.84 -5.49 -20.94
CA SER A 337 -19.04 -4.38 -21.88
C SER A 337 -18.85 -3.01 -21.22
N ILE A 338 -18.88 -2.97 -19.89
CA ILE A 338 -18.75 -1.73 -19.11
C ILE A 338 -17.27 -1.42 -18.82
N GLY A 339 -16.86 -0.16 -19.02
CA GLY A 339 -15.49 0.28 -18.75
C GLY A 339 -14.98 1.35 -19.71
N THR A 340 -14.10 2.24 -19.23
CA THR A 340 -13.51 3.30 -20.05
C THR A 340 -11.98 3.37 -19.91
N PRO A 341 -11.24 3.61 -21.00
CA PRO A 341 -11.69 3.91 -22.37
C PRO A 341 -12.01 2.63 -23.18
N GLU A 342 -12.79 2.75 -24.27
CA GLU A 342 -13.14 1.64 -25.20
C GLU A 342 -11.94 0.86 -25.74
N THR A 343 -10.74 1.45 -25.70
CA THR A 343 -9.48 0.81 -26.08
C THR A 343 -8.96 -0.18 -25.04
N LYS A 344 -9.69 -0.40 -23.95
CA LYS A 344 -9.40 -1.44 -22.97
C LYS A 344 -10.50 -2.49 -22.99
N LYS A 345 -10.10 -3.75 -22.96
CA LYS A 345 -10.98 -4.91 -22.82
C LYS A 345 -10.83 -5.48 -21.41
N PHE A 346 -11.95 -5.77 -20.79
CA PHE A 346 -12.03 -6.24 -19.41
C PHE A 346 -12.63 -7.65 -19.40
N ILE A 347 -11.87 -8.62 -18.88
CA ILE A 347 -12.25 -10.03 -18.90
C ILE A 347 -12.22 -10.54 -17.46
N SER A 348 -13.38 -10.89 -16.93
CA SER A 348 -13.51 -11.58 -15.65
C SER A 348 -13.20 -13.06 -15.85
N VAL A 349 -12.22 -13.59 -15.13
CA VAL A 349 -11.76 -14.98 -15.23
C VAL A 349 -11.98 -15.70 -13.91
N PHE A 350 -12.54 -16.91 -13.96
CA PHE A 350 -12.75 -17.77 -12.80
C PHE A 350 -11.43 -18.14 -12.10
N GLU A 351 -11.46 -18.07 -10.77
CA GLU A 351 -10.39 -18.48 -9.87
C GLU A 351 -10.99 -19.33 -8.73
N PRO A 352 -10.78 -20.66 -8.73
CA PRO A 352 -11.28 -21.56 -7.68
C PRO A 352 -10.67 -21.30 -6.31
N SER A 353 -9.51 -20.65 -6.22
CA SER A 353 -8.87 -20.34 -4.93
C SER A 353 -9.15 -18.90 -4.47
N VAL A 354 -9.86 -18.76 -3.36
CA VAL A 354 -10.08 -17.45 -2.73
C VAL A 354 -8.73 -16.89 -2.27
N SER A 355 -8.40 -15.67 -2.70
CA SER A 355 -7.13 -15.01 -2.41
C SER A 355 -7.31 -13.50 -2.30
N TYR A 356 -6.31 -12.78 -1.75
CA TYR A 356 -6.45 -11.33 -1.52
C TYR A 356 -6.75 -10.52 -2.80
N TYR A 357 -6.37 -11.05 -3.98
CA TYR A 357 -6.62 -10.46 -5.29
C TYR A 357 -7.80 -11.10 -6.04
N SER A 358 -8.47 -12.08 -5.44
CA SER A 358 -9.61 -12.83 -5.99
C SER A 358 -10.56 -13.23 -4.86
N ARG A 359 -11.26 -12.23 -4.31
CA ARG A 359 -12.12 -12.40 -3.12
C ARG A 359 -13.46 -13.07 -3.43
N LEU A 360 -13.95 -12.91 -4.65
CA LEU A 360 -15.24 -13.41 -5.11
C LEU A 360 -15.08 -14.57 -6.12
N GLY A 361 -13.97 -15.32 -6.03
CA GLY A 361 -13.69 -16.44 -6.94
C GLY A 361 -13.46 -16.04 -8.41
N ARG A 362 -13.19 -14.75 -8.67
CA ARG A 362 -12.97 -14.18 -10.00
C ARG A 362 -11.87 -13.11 -9.98
N VAL A 363 -11.16 -12.97 -11.09
CA VAL A 363 -10.08 -11.98 -11.29
C VAL A 363 -10.33 -11.16 -12.55
N MET A 364 -10.24 -9.84 -12.45
CA MET A 364 -10.41 -8.93 -13.59
C MET A 364 -9.09 -8.78 -14.35
N VAL A 365 -9.02 -9.29 -15.57
CA VAL A 365 -7.88 -9.13 -16.47
C VAL A 365 -8.15 -7.98 -17.42
N VAL A 366 -7.20 -7.05 -17.52
CA VAL A 366 -7.30 -5.88 -18.39
C VAL A 366 -6.31 -6.01 -19.54
N TYR A 367 -6.84 -5.93 -20.77
CA TYR A 367 -6.04 -5.81 -21.99
C TYR A 367 -6.15 -4.38 -22.55
N ASP A 368 -5.03 -3.71 -22.73
CA ASP A 368 -4.96 -2.40 -23.39
C ASP A 368 -4.58 -2.61 -24.86
N SER A 369 -5.51 -2.39 -25.78
CA SER A 369 -5.29 -2.61 -27.21
C SER A 369 -4.37 -1.55 -27.84
N LYS A 370 -4.24 -0.36 -27.23
CA LYS A 370 -3.32 0.69 -27.70
C LYS A 370 -1.88 0.42 -27.31
N LEU A 371 -1.66 -0.02 -26.07
CA LEU A 371 -0.32 -0.27 -25.54
C LEU A 371 0.14 -1.74 -25.72
N ASN A 372 -0.79 -2.61 -26.12
CA ASN A 372 -0.60 -4.06 -26.19
C ASN A 372 -0.10 -4.66 -24.86
N THR A 373 -0.63 -4.18 -23.74
CA THR A 373 -0.23 -4.62 -22.39
C THR A 373 -1.35 -5.38 -21.68
N TRP A 374 -0.95 -6.38 -20.88
CA TRP A 374 -1.85 -7.25 -20.12
C TRP A 374 -1.63 -7.08 -18.62
N HIS A 375 -2.67 -6.68 -17.90
CA HIS A 375 -2.65 -6.49 -16.46
C HIS A 375 -3.52 -7.54 -15.77
N CYS A 376 -2.96 -8.25 -14.78
CA CYS A 376 -3.67 -9.12 -13.84
C CYS A 376 -3.26 -8.69 -12.43
N PRO A 377 -4.21 -8.52 -11.49
CA PRO A 377 -3.91 -8.30 -10.07
C PRO A 377 -2.97 -9.36 -9.46
N CYS A 378 -3.02 -10.58 -9.98
CA CYS A 378 -2.26 -11.74 -9.53
C CYS A 378 -0.75 -11.76 -9.89
N ALA A 379 -0.26 -10.85 -10.76
CA ALA A 379 1.11 -10.94 -11.29
C ALA A 379 1.78 -9.57 -11.49
N ILE A 380 3.05 -9.46 -11.06
CA ILE A 380 3.93 -8.31 -11.34
C ILE A 380 4.14 -8.17 -12.86
N LEU A 381 4.26 -6.92 -13.34
CA LEU A 381 4.20 -6.38 -14.72
C LEU A 381 4.97 -7.10 -15.86
N ARG A 382 5.65 -8.23 -15.64
CA ARG A 382 6.38 -8.99 -16.68
C ARG A 382 6.22 -10.52 -16.63
N ARG A 383 5.46 -11.08 -15.68
CA ARG A 383 5.15 -12.53 -15.64
C ARG A 383 3.74 -12.81 -16.17
N SER A 384 3.61 -13.87 -16.96
CA SER A 384 2.34 -14.37 -17.49
C SER A 384 1.74 -15.41 -16.55
N CYS A 385 0.48 -15.23 -16.16
CA CYS A 385 -0.28 -16.10 -15.27
C CYS A 385 -1.38 -16.86 -16.03
N VAL A 386 -2.00 -17.86 -15.39
CA VAL A 386 -3.13 -18.60 -15.97
C VAL A 386 -4.30 -17.70 -16.35
N HIS A 387 -4.63 -16.67 -15.55
CA HIS A 387 -5.71 -15.73 -15.88
C HIS A 387 -5.44 -14.96 -17.17
N LYS A 388 -4.19 -14.54 -17.41
CA LYS A 388 -3.78 -13.89 -18.67
C LYS A 388 -3.86 -14.87 -19.85
N TYR A 389 -3.59 -16.16 -19.66
CA TYR A 389 -3.73 -17.16 -20.73
C TYR A 389 -5.20 -17.40 -21.07
N ILE A 390 -6.07 -17.57 -20.08
CA ILE A 390 -7.51 -17.74 -20.29
C ILE A 390 -8.13 -16.50 -20.93
N ALA A 391 -7.77 -15.28 -20.47
CA ALA A 391 -8.26 -14.05 -21.09
C ALA A 391 -7.74 -13.86 -22.53
N LYS A 392 -6.51 -14.30 -22.83
CA LYS A 392 -5.99 -14.35 -24.21
C LYS A 392 -6.74 -15.36 -25.07
N TRP A 393 -7.03 -16.54 -24.54
CA TRP A 393 -7.84 -17.55 -25.22
C TRP A 393 -9.25 -17.02 -25.53
N HIS A 394 -9.87 -16.35 -24.56
CA HIS A 394 -11.15 -15.67 -24.74
C HIS A 394 -11.09 -14.65 -25.87
N LEU A 395 -10.16 -13.67 -25.81
CA LEU A 395 -10.06 -12.64 -26.86
C LEU A 395 -9.62 -13.21 -28.20
N PHE A 396 -8.82 -14.28 -28.25
CA PHE A 396 -8.40 -14.89 -29.52
C PHE A 396 -9.58 -15.59 -30.20
N GLN A 397 -10.48 -16.18 -29.42
CA GLN A 397 -11.70 -16.81 -29.91
C GLN A 397 -12.74 -15.77 -30.36
N THR A 398 -12.88 -14.65 -29.63
CA THR A 398 -13.94 -13.66 -29.87
C THR A 398 -13.52 -12.49 -30.76
N GLN A 399 -12.24 -12.10 -30.74
CA GLN A 399 -11.71 -10.90 -31.38
C GLN A 399 -10.28 -11.16 -31.92
N ARG A 400 -10.19 -12.07 -32.90
CA ARG A 400 -8.93 -12.59 -33.47
C ARG A 400 -8.03 -11.50 -34.09
N ASP A 401 -8.61 -10.38 -34.53
CA ASP A 401 -7.91 -9.24 -35.15
C ASP A 401 -7.01 -8.46 -34.18
N LEU A 402 -7.22 -8.62 -32.87
CA LEU A 402 -6.42 -7.96 -31.82
C LEU A 402 -4.98 -8.52 -31.70
N PHE A 403 -4.66 -9.62 -32.38
CA PHE A 403 -3.41 -10.38 -32.18
C PHE A 403 -2.33 -10.11 -33.24
N ARG A 404 -2.39 -8.99 -33.99
CA ARG A 404 -1.26 -8.49 -34.81
C ARG A 404 -0.26 -7.69 -33.98
N THR A 405 1.00 -8.12 -34.00
CA THR A 405 2.04 -7.75 -33.03
C THR A 405 2.84 -6.49 -33.41
N VAL A 406 2.78 -5.46 -32.56
CA VAL A 406 3.80 -4.38 -32.48
C VAL A 406 4.26 -4.28 -31.02
N PHE A 407 5.58 -4.29 -30.79
CA PHE A 407 6.17 -4.17 -29.45
C PHE A 407 6.88 -2.82 -29.27
N SER A 408 6.32 -1.98 -28.40
CA SER A 408 6.99 -0.83 -27.80
C SER A 408 7.52 -1.19 -26.41
N ARG A 409 8.58 -0.49 -26.00
CA ARG A 409 9.52 -0.81 -24.93
C ARG A 409 9.51 0.33 -23.92
N GLU A 410 9.58 0.02 -22.61
CA GLU A 410 10.49 0.65 -21.62
C GLU A 410 10.17 0.24 -20.16
N GLU A 411 11.21 -0.03 -19.36
CA GLU A 411 11.27 0.40 -17.95
C GLU A 411 12.64 1.05 -17.72
N SER A 412 12.65 2.07 -16.87
CA SER A 412 13.83 2.69 -16.25
C SER A 412 14.42 1.75 -15.18
N PRO A 413 15.73 1.87 -14.87
CA PRO A 413 16.11 1.93 -13.46
C PRO A 413 17.27 2.91 -13.13
N ARG A 414 17.25 3.28 -11.84
CA ARG A 414 18.16 4.11 -11.02
C ARG A 414 19.65 3.70 -11.06
N LYS A 415 20.56 4.64 -10.75
CA LYS A 415 21.41 4.74 -9.51
C LYS A 415 22.68 5.62 -9.69
N GLU A 416 23.04 6.41 -8.67
CA GLU A 416 24.40 6.91 -8.27
C GLU A 416 25.40 5.74 -7.99
N PRO A 417 26.73 5.86 -7.63
CA PRO A 417 27.44 6.94 -6.88
C PRO A 417 28.99 7.10 -7.08
N TYR A 418 29.60 7.94 -6.20
CA TYR A 418 30.97 7.90 -5.60
C TYR A 418 32.07 8.79 -6.23
N ALA A 419 32.49 9.92 -5.62
CA ALA A 419 33.49 10.17 -4.53
C ALA A 419 34.83 10.69 -5.14
N GLN A 420 35.75 11.40 -4.47
CA GLN A 420 36.16 11.49 -3.06
C GLN A 420 37.20 12.64 -2.90
N SER A 421 37.43 13.10 -1.66
CA SER A 421 38.74 13.38 -1.02
C SER A 421 38.91 14.72 -0.26
N GLU A 422 39.74 14.62 0.77
CA GLU A 422 39.82 15.34 2.05
C GLU A 422 40.87 16.47 2.09
N LYS A 423 40.86 17.32 3.14
CA LYS A 423 41.91 17.39 4.19
C LYS A 423 41.69 18.47 5.27
N ASP A 424 42.42 18.26 6.37
CA ASP A 424 42.35 18.71 7.78
C ASP A 424 42.57 20.21 8.10
N PHE A 425 42.27 20.63 9.36
CA PHE A 425 43.18 21.28 10.35
C PHE A 425 42.55 21.37 11.78
N ARG A 426 43.39 21.35 12.83
CA ARG A 426 43.11 21.53 14.30
C ARG A 426 43.19 23.04 14.68
N GLU A 427 42.91 23.60 15.87
CA GLU A 427 42.88 23.18 17.28
C GLU A 427 42.19 24.27 18.16
N ASP A 428 42.03 23.98 19.46
CA ASP A 428 41.83 24.82 20.67
C ASP A 428 40.44 25.14 21.30
N ASN A 429 40.42 24.91 22.62
CA ASN A 429 39.29 24.83 23.56
C ASN A 429 38.52 26.16 23.78
N PRO A 430 37.20 26.06 24.02
CA PRO A 430 36.49 26.96 24.92
C PRO A 430 35.87 26.23 26.13
N VAL A 431 35.57 27.04 27.15
CA VAL A 431 34.96 26.70 28.46
C VAL A 431 33.50 26.19 28.35
N TYR A 432 32.99 26.10 27.12
CA TYR A 432 31.64 25.69 26.76
C TYR A 432 31.72 24.87 25.44
N PRO A 433 30.98 23.76 25.28
CA PRO A 433 29.97 23.23 26.20
C PRO A 433 30.58 22.67 27.50
N PRO A 434 29.80 22.62 28.60
CA PRO A 434 30.28 22.05 29.86
C PRO A 434 30.63 20.57 29.68
N LYS A 435 31.59 20.06 30.46
CA LYS A 435 31.98 18.64 30.46
C LYS A 435 31.32 17.89 31.61
N HIS A 436 31.29 16.55 31.53
CA HIS A 436 30.82 15.67 32.62
C HIS A 436 29.38 15.96 33.08
N GLN A 437 29.16 16.18 34.39
CA GLN A 437 27.82 16.35 34.98
C GLN A 437 27.06 17.55 34.39
N GLY A 438 27.75 18.64 34.05
CA GLY A 438 27.13 19.81 33.42
C GLY A 438 26.56 19.49 32.03
N LEU A 439 27.24 18.64 31.24
CA LEU A 439 26.73 18.15 29.96
C LEU A 439 25.49 17.27 30.16
N ASN A 440 25.53 16.38 31.15
CA ASN A 440 24.42 15.48 31.44
C ASN A 440 23.15 16.26 31.78
N ASN A 441 23.26 17.22 32.70
CA ASN A 441 22.15 18.07 33.10
C ASN A 441 21.62 18.89 31.91
N MET A 442 22.50 19.40 31.03
CA MET A 442 22.09 20.16 29.84
C MET A 442 21.31 19.30 28.84
N VAL A 443 21.80 18.09 28.52
CA VAL A 443 21.11 17.17 27.60
C VAL A 443 19.75 16.76 28.16
N CYS A 444 19.67 16.45 29.45
CA CYS A 444 18.41 16.12 30.11
C CYS A 444 17.44 17.31 30.09
N TYR A 445 17.93 18.52 30.37
CA TYR A 445 17.11 19.74 30.29
C TYR A 445 16.53 19.95 28.90
N ILE A 446 17.35 19.88 27.86
CA ILE A 446 16.92 20.06 26.45
C ILE A 446 15.89 19.00 26.08
N LEU A 447 16.13 17.73 26.42
CA LEU A 447 15.20 16.65 26.12
C LEU A 447 13.82 16.87 26.79
N GLN A 448 13.80 17.40 28.01
CA GLN A 448 12.58 17.56 28.80
C GLN A 448 11.81 18.86 28.48
N HIS A 449 12.50 19.96 28.19
CA HIS A 449 11.89 21.31 28.14
C HIS A 449 11.92 21.96 26.75
N LYS A 450 12.73 21.45 25.81
CA LYS A 450 12.87 22.01 24.45
C LYS A 450 12.27 21.10 23.38
N LYS A 451 11.14 20.48 23.72
CA LYS A 451 10.40 19.61 22.82
C LYS A 451 9.74 20.39 21.67
N ILE A 452 9.60 19.72 20.53
CA ILE A 452 9.02 20.27 19.29
C ILE A 452 7.70 19.54 19.02
N PRO A 453 6.57 20.26 18.93
CA PRO A 453 5.28 19.63 18.62
C PRO A 453 5.31 18.89 17.28
N VAL A 454 4.58 17.77 17.19
CA VAL A 454 4.43 17.01 15.94
C VAL A 454 3.65 17.82 14.90
N ASP A 455 2.56 18.45 15.35
CA ASP A 455 1.69 19.29 14.55
C ASP A 455 2.21 20.73 14.59
N LEU A 456 3.02 21.08 13.58
CA LEU A 456 3.59 22.40 13.42
C LEU A 456 2.65 23.32 12.62
N PRO A 457 2.56 24.61 12.97
CA PRO A 457 1.85 25.63 12.18
C PRO A 457 2.31 25.66 10.71
N ASP A 458 1.39 26.02 9.80
CA ASP A 458 1.65 25.97 8.36
C ASP A 458 2.78 26.91 7.91
N ASP A 459 2.93 28.06 8.56
CA ASP A 459 4.01 29.02 8.33
C ASP A 459 5.39 28.49 8.77
N VAL A 460 5.44 27.54 9.71
CA VAL A 460 6.65 26.81 10.10
C VAL A 460 6.94 25.65 9.18
N ARG A 461 5.88 24.98 8.70
CA ARG A 461 5.97 23.76 7.90
C ARG A 461 6.36 24.03 6.46
N VAL A 462 5.82 25.10 5.86
CA VAL A 462 5.97 25.39 4.44
C VAL A 462 7.31 26.09 4.20
N PRO A 463 8.18 25.51 3.34
CA PRO A 463 9.41 26.19 2.96
C PRO A 463 9.10 27.55 2.30
N SER A 464 9.76 28.63 2.75
CA SER A 464 9.73 29.95 2.09
C SER A 464 11.15 30.44 1.76
N PRO A 465 11.45 30.75 0.48
CA PRO A 465 12.78 31.21 0.08
C PRO A 465 13.08 32.65 0.54
N ASP A 466 12.05 33.47 0.75
CA ASP A 466 12.17 34.88 1.16
C ASP A 466 12.02 35.08 2.68
N LYS A 467 12.04 33.99 3.46
CA LYS A 467 11.92 34.07 4.93
C LYS A 467 13.19 34.71 5.49
N ASP A 468 13.01 35.81 6.20
CA ASP A 468 14.08 36.42 7.00
C ASP A 468 14.18 35.68 8.34
N TYR A 469 15.37 35.18 8.65
CA TYR A 469 15.65 34.45 9.89
C TYR A 469 16.45 35.34 10.84
N PRO A 470 16.21 35.28 12.16
CA PRO A 470 16.97 36.05 13.12
C PRO A 470 18.46 35.68 13.06
N LYS A 471 19.32 36.71 13.02
CA LYS A 471 20.78 36.55 13.01
C LYS A 471 21.42 36.64 14.40
N ILE A 472 20.64 36.99 15.41
CA ILE A 472 21.05 37.03 16.82
C ILE A 472 20.15 36.06 17.56
N LEU A 473 20.74 34.96 18.03
CA LEU A 473 20.03 33.83 18.61
C LEU A 473 20.42 33.70 20.09
N CYS A 474 19.48 34.06 20.97
CA CYS A 474 19.66 34.04 22.43
C CYS A 474 18.62 33.12 23.07
N PRO A 475 18.97 32.33 24.12
CA PRO A 475 18.00 31.53 24.85
C PRO A 475 16.95 32.40 25.55
N ASP A 476 15.70 31.93 25.52
CA ASP A 476 14.54 32.61 26.12
C ASP A 476 14.58 32.59 27.66
N GLU A 477 15.26 31.62 28.27
CA GLU A 477 15.29 31.49 29.72
C GLU A 477 15.91 32.73 30.38
N CYS A 478 15.21 33.25 31.39
CA CYS A 478 15.71 34.36 32.23
C CYS A 478 16.04 33.91 33.66
N VAL A 479 15.53 32.75 34.08
CA VAL A 479 15.73 32.18 35.41
C VAL A 479 16.12 30.69 35.32
N CYS A 480 16.95 30.24 36.27
CA CYS A 480 17.38 28.85 36.33
C CYS A 480 16.22 27.91 36.66
N GLN A 481 16.05 26.89 35.84
CA GLN A 481 15.04 25.83 35.96
C GLN A 481 15.48 24.65 36.85
N ILE A 482 16.71 24.66 37.38
CA ILE A 482 17.27 23.56 38.18
C ILE A 482 17.39 23.93 39.66
N CYS A 483 17.71 25.19 39.97
CA CYS A 483 17.84 25.64 41.36
C CYS A 483 16.47 25.78 42.03
N PRO A 484 16.34 25.44 43.32
CA PRO A 484 15.14 25.77 44.08
C PRO A 484 15.05 27.30 44.25
N GLY A 485 13.88 27.87 43.93
CA GLY A 485 13.63 29.31 43.98
C GLY A 485 13.92 30.06 42.66
N VAL A 486 13.69 31.38 42.66
CA VAL A 486 13.87 32.23 41.47
C VAL A 486 15.31 32.73 41.40
N VAL A 487 16.14 32.06 40.61
CA VAL A 487 17.56 32.42 40.42
C VAL A 487 17.75 33.02 39.02
N PRO A 488 18.01 34.34 38.88
CA PRO A 488 18.29 34.94 37.58
C PRO A 488 19.53 34.35 36.91
N LEU A 489 19.47 34.20 35.59
CA LEU A 489 20.63 33.75 34.80
C LEU A 489 21.59 34.92 34.52
N SER A 490 22.81 34.59 34.11
CA SER A 490 23.79 35.58 33.65
C SER A 490 23.28 36.38 32.46
N GLU A 491 23.91 37.54 32.22
CA GLU A 491 23.82 38.20 30.92
C GLU A 491 24.22 37.23 29.78
N PRO A 492 23.68 37.41 28.55
CA PRO A 492 23.99 36.55 27.42
C PRO A 492 25.50 36.49 27.11
N ILE A 493 26.05 35.28 27.14
CA ILE A 493 27.44 34.95 26.84
C ILE A 493 27.51 34.56 25.35
N LEU A 494 28.30 35.27 24.57
CA LEU A 494 28.50 34.97 23.15
C LEU A 494 29.29 33.66 22.97
N ILE A 495 28.73 32.71 22.22
CA ILE A 495 29.41 31.45 21.85
C ILE A 495 30.20 31.65 20.55
N THR A 496 29.52 32.11 19.50
CA THR A 496 30.12 32.31 18.17
C THR A 496 29.34 33.34 17.37
N LYS A 497 30.02 34.02 16.43
CA LYS A 497 29.41 34.88 15.40
C LYS A 497 29.45 34.24 14.00
N LYS A 498 29.94 33.01 13.91
CA LYS A 498 30.20 32.31 12.65
C LYS A 498 29.22 31.14 12.41
N ALA A 499 28.13 31.11 13.16
CA ALA A 499 27.14 30.06 12.99
C ALA A 499 26.42 30.23 11.65
N LYS A 500 25.87 29.12 11.16
CA LYS A 500 25.22 29.02 9.85
C LYS A 500 23.82 28.44 10.00
N ILE A 501 22.86 29.06 9.34
CA ILE A 501 21.51 28.51 9.18
C ILE A 501 21.42 27.82 7.81
N LEU A 502 21.17 26.51 7.84
CA LEU A 502 20.98 25.66 6.68
C LEU A 502 19.50 25.63 6.31
N THR A 503 19.17 26.07 5.10
CA THR A 503 17.81 26.03 4.56
C THR A 503 17.70 25.09 3.35
N ASN A 504 16.51 24.97 2.78
CA ASN A 504 16.31 24.20 1.54
C ASN A 504 16.96 24.85 0.29
N TRP A 505 17.40 26.12 0.36
CA TRP A 505 17.85 26.87 -0.82
C TRP A 505 19.13 27.68 -0.62
N SER A 506 19.48 27.98 0.62
CA SER A 506 20.60 28.86 0.95
C SER A 506 21.23 28.48 2.29
N ILE A 507 22.44 28.98 2.50
CA ILE A 507 23.12 28.96 3.79
C ILE A 507 23.26 30.42 4.22
N ILE A 508 22.67 30.76 5.38
CA ILE A 508 22.79 32.09 5.97
C ILE A 508 23.97 32.05 6.93
N GLU A 509 24.98 32.85 6.66
CA GLU A 509 26.21 32.94 7.47
C GLU A 509 26.17 34.14 8.43
N ASP A 510 27.21 34.26 9.25
CA ASP A 510 27.41 35.34 10.22
C ASP A 510 26.30 35.46 11.27
N VAL A 511 25.79 34.32 11.75
CA VAL A 511 24.78 34.24 12.81
C VAL A 511 25.48 34.21 14.17
N ALA A 512 25.04 35.10 15.06
CA ALA A 512 25.52 35.19 16.44
C ALA A 512 24.67 34.31 17.36
N ILE A 513 25.30 33.36 18.04
CA ILE A 513 24.66 32.45 19.01
C ILE A 513 25.18 32.78 20.41
N TYR A 514 24.26 32.83 21.37
CA TYR A 514 24.53 33.10 22.78
C TYR A 514 24.03 31.96 23.68
N CYS A 515 24.61 31.85 24.86
CA CYS A 515 24.07 31.06 25.98
C CYS A 515 23.95 31.93 27.23
N LYS A 516 23.25 31.43 28.24
CA LYS A 516 23.19 32.03 29.59
C LYS A 516 23.62 30.99 30.61
N GLN A 517 24.26 31.41 31.69
CA GLN A 517 24.72 30.50 32.75
C GLN A 517 24.05 30.83 34.08
N CYS A 518 23.64 29.81 34.83
CA CYS A 518 23.23 29.98 36.21
C CYS A 518 24.46 30.20 37.09
N PRO A 519 24.54 31.31 37.85
CA PRO A 519 25.69 31.59 38.71
C PRO A 519 25.80 30.65 39.91
N LEU A 520 24.70 29.99 40.31
CA LEU A 520 24.68 29.11 41.48
C LEU A 520 25.06 27.66 41.16
N CYS A 521 24.34 27.02 40.22
CA CYS A 521 24.58 25.62 39.88
C CYS A 521 25.47 25.42 38.64
N GLY A 522 25.89 26.50 37.98
CA GLY A 522 26.75 26.46 36.79
C GLY A 522 26.06 25.96 35.51
N MET A 523 24.74 25.73 35.55
CA MET A 523 23.95 25.25 34.42
C MET A 523 23.92 26.24 33.26
N PHE A 524 24.17 25.75 32.05
CA PHE A 524 24.08 26.55 30.84
C PHE A 524 22.75 26.32 30.11
N TYR A 525 22.16 27.40 29.62
CA TYR A 525 20.98 27.43 28.77
C TYR A 525 21.41 27.93 27.40
N ARG A 526 21.14 27.15 26.34
CA ARG A 526 21.47 27.50 24.97
C ARG A 526 20.21 27.78 24.17
N TYR A 527 20.35 28.56 23.10
CA TYR A 527 19.26 28.78 22.14
C TYR A 527 18.75 27.46 21.55
N GLN A 528 17.45 27.19 21.68
CA GLN A 528 16.81 26.00 21.12
C GLN A 528 15.34 26.29 20.73
N GLU A 529 15.03 27.52 20.32
CA GLU A 529 13.63 27.97 20.13
C GLU A 529 13.09 27.59 18.74
N TRP A 530 12.23 26.57 18.71
CA TRP A 530 11.64 26.11 17.45
C TRP A 530 10.65 27.11 16.83
N LYS A 531 10.09 28.01 17.65
CA LYS A 531 9.14 29.05 17.23
C LYS A 531 9.73 30.02 16.21
N ASP A 532 11.05 30.18 16.23
CA ASP A 532 11.81 30.97 15.24
C ASP A 532 12.03 30.20 13.93
N HIS A 533 11.37 29.06 13.75
CA HIS A 533 11.48 28.16 12.60
C HIS A 533 12.86 27.49 12.47
N LEU A 534 13.64 27.48 13.54
CA LEU A 534 15.02 27.01 13.57
C LEU A 534 15.18 25.82 14.53
N HIS A 535 16.16 24.97 14.23
CA HIS A 535 16.58 23.87 15.06
C HIS A 535 18.09 23.93 15.22
N ASN A 536 18.54 24.29 16.42
CA ASN A 536 19.96 24.33 16.75
C ASN A 536 20.49 22.90 17.02
N PHE A 537 21.52 22.48 16.28
CA PHE A 537 22.20 21.19 16.51
C PHE A 537 23.42 21.36 17.42
N ASP A 538 24.43 22.13 17.00
CA ASP A 538 25.75 22.22 17.65
C ASP A 538 26.26 23.66 17.83
N ASP A 539 25.34 24.63 17.90
CA ASP A 539 25.62 26.07 18.00
C ASP A 539 26.32 26.69 16.77
N HIS A 540 26.73 25.88 15.79
CA HIS A 540 27.40 26.30 14.55
C HIS A 540 26.58 25.96 13.31
N ASN A 541 25.87 24.84 13.33
CA ASN A 541 25.01 24.33 12.28
C ASN A 541 23.57 24.34 12.81
N ILE A 542 22.78 25.32 12.37
CA ILE A 542 21.36 25.43 12.70
C ILE A 542 20.57 25.02 11.46
N LEU A 543 19.57 24.16 11.61
CA LEU A 543 18.71 23.75 10.50
C LEU A 543 17.40 24.51 10.56
N ALA A 544 16.95 25.04 9.42
CA ALA A 544 15.57 25.48 9.32
C ALA A 544 14.64 24.26 9.46
N ILE A 545 13.56 24.38 10.23
CA ILE A 545 12.58 23.29 10.41
C ILE A 545 12.04 22.76 9.06
N PRO A 546 11.73 23.61 8.06
CA PRO A 546 11.38 23.13 6.73
C PRO A 546 12.42 22.20 6.07
N LEU A 547 13.71 22.38 6.35
CA LEU A 547 14.77 21.48 5.86
C LEU A 547 14.69 20.13 6.58
N CYS A 548 14.50 20.10 7.89
CA CYS A 548 14.30 18.87 8.64
C CYS A 548 13.10 18.06 8.11
N LEU A 549 11.98 18.74 7.80
CA LEU A 549 10.79 18.11 7.22
C LEU A 549 11.02 17.60 5.78
N THR A 550 11.83 18.31 4.99
CA THR A 550 12.30 17.82 3.68
C THR A 550 13.09 16.52 3.85
N LEU A 551 14.07 16.48 4.76
CA LEU A 551 14.90 15.29 5.02
C LEU A 551 14.05 14.10 5.48
N ARG A 552 13.10 14.32 6.40
CA ARG A 552 12.09 13.33 6.82
C ARG A 552 11.34 12.75 5.62
N SER A 553 10.85 13.61 4.74
CA SER A 553 10.10 13.21 3.55
C SER A 553 10.96 12.43 2.55
N LEU A 554 12.24 12.79 2.39
CA LEU A 554 13.19 12.10 1.53
C LEU A 554 13.51 10.69 2.04
N LEU A 555 13.66 10.50 3.36
CA LEU A 555 13.85 9.18 3.96
C LEU A 555 12.64 8.26 3.72
N GLN A 556 11.42 8.79 3.77
CA GLN A 556 10.19 8.05 3.46
C GLN A 556 10.12 7.56 1.99
N VAL A 557 10.84 8.21 1.07
CA VAL A 557 10.97 7.77 -0.34
C VAL A 557 12.29 7.05 -0.63
N HIS A 558 13.01 6.63 0.41
CA HIS A 558 14.24 5.84 0.37
C HIS A 558 15.48 6.59 -0.15
N THR A 559 15.55 7.89 0.11
CA THR A 559 16.70 8.75 -0.17
C THR A 559 17.44 9.05 1.13
N SER A 560 18.75 8.72 1.19
CA SER A 560 19.56 9.00 2.38
C SER A 560 19.81 10.49 2.54
N VAL A 561 20.13 10.93 3.76
CA VAL A 561 20.52 12.33 4.03
C VAL A 561 21.74 12.71 3.20
N SER A 562 22.72 11.83 3.00
CA SER A 562 23.87 12.11 2.13
C SER A 562 23.49 12.43 0.69
N ARG A 563 22.51 11.71 0.12
CA ARG A 563 21.99 12.02 -1.21
C ARG A 563 21.20 13.33 -1.22
N ALA A 564 20.48 13.62 -0.15
CA ALA A 564 19.76 14.87 0.00
C ALA A 564 20.72 16.06 0.04
N VAL A 565 21.82 15.95 0.79
CA VAL A 565 22.88 16.96 0.84
C VAL A 565 23.49 17.17 -0.54
N ASN A 566 23.95 16.11 -1.22
CA ASN A 566 24.48 16.22 -2.58
C ASN A 566 23.49 16.90 -3.54
N TYR A 567 22.20 16.55 -3.44
CA TYR A 567 21.14 17.17 -4.24
C TYR A 567 20.98 18.67 -3.93
N LEU A 568 21.06 19.07 -2.66
CA LEU A 568 20.98 20.48 -2.26
C LEU A 568 22.22 21.25 -2.73
N GLU A 569 23.41 20.67 -2.64
CA GLU A 569 24.65 21.26 -3.16
C GLU A 569 24.58 21.46 -4.67
N ASP A 570 24.14 20.44 -5.42
CA ASP A 570 23.95 20.52 -6.89
C ASP A 570 22.92 21.58 -7.29
N LEU A 571 21.84 21.71 -6.51
CA LEU A 571 20.76 22.65 -6.80
C LEU A 571 21.14 24.11 -6.49
N THR A 572 21.83 24.33 -5.38
CA THR A 572 22.12 25.67 -4.86
C THR A 572 23.49 26.19 -5.27
N GLY A 573 24.41 25.29 -5.65
CA GLY A 573 25.82 25.61 -5.87
C GLY A 573 26.59 25.91 -4.58
N LEU A 574 25.95 25.76 -3.41
CA LEU A 574 26.55 26.01 -2.11
C LEU A 574 27.06 24.72 -1.49
N LYS A 575 28.16 24.81 -0.75
CA LYS A 575 28.74 23.67 -0.04
C LYS A 575 28.09 23.53 1.34
N PHE A 576 27.39 22.44 1.55
CA PHE A 576 26.76 22.12 2.83
C PHE A 576 27.78 21.47 3.80
N PRO A 577 27.47 21.41 5.10
CA PRO A 577 28.26 20.61 6.03
C PRO A 577 28.31 19.14 5.62
N ALA A 578 29.28 18.40 6.18
CA ALA A 578 29.45 16.99 5.86
C ALA A 578 28.11 16.22 6.04
N PRO A 579 27.77 15.28 5.13
CA PRO A 579 26.54 14.50 5.19
C PRO A 579 26.21 13.90 6.55
N ASP A 580 27.22 13.41 7.28
CA ASP A 580 27.04 12.81 8.60
C ASP A 580 26.66 13.87 9.65
N THR A 581 27.19 15.09 9.56
CA THR A 581 26.80 16.22 10.41
C THR A 581 25.34 16.60 10.16
N VAL A 582 24.91 16.69 8.90
CA VAL A 582 23.50 16.97 8.57
C VAL A 582 22.58 15.83 9.02
N LEU A 583 23.03 14.57 8.90
CA LEU A 583 22.29 13.42 9.42
C LEU A 583 22.14 13.51 10.94
N HIS A 584 23.21 13.79 11.68
CA HIS A 584 23.16 13.92 13.13
C HIS A 584 22.27 15.08 13.57
N ALA A 585 22.35 16.23 12.88
CA ALA A 585 21.44 17.35 13.12
C ALA A 585 19.98 16.98 12.89
N TYR A 586 19.68 16.21 11.84
CA TYR A 586 18.33 15.72 11.60
C TYR A 586 17.86 14.70 12.66
N LEU A 587 18.72 13.79 13.12
CA LEU A 587 18.37 12.83 14.17
C LEU A 587 18.21 13.51 15.54
N HIS A 588 19.01 14.53 15.82
CA HIS A 588 18.84 15.42 16.97
C HIS A 588 17.47 16.12 16.92
N PHE A 589 17.06 16.63 15.76
CA PHE A 589 15.71 17.14 15.54
C PHE A 589 14.64 16.09 15.84
N GLU A 590 14.72 14.90 15.24
CA GLU A 590 13.72 13.85 15.48
C GLU A 590 13.66 13.37 16.94
N ALA A 591 14.74 13.50 17.71
CA ALA A 591 14.76 13.21 19.15
C ALA A 591 14.02 14.25 20.00
N LEU A 592 13.95 15.51 19.51
CA LEU A 592 13.19 16.57 20.16
C LEU A 592 11.73 16.65 19.72
N VAL A 593 11.35 16.04 18.61
CA VAL A 593 9.95 15.99 18.17
C VAL A 593 9.13 15.06 19.08
N GLU A 594 7.95 15.53 19.51
CA GLU A 594 7.04 14.82 20.43
C GLU A 594 6.24 13.71 19.76
N HIS A 595 6.91 12.82 19.04
CA HIS A 595 6.25 11.66 18.44
C HIS A 595 5.63 10.78 19.53
N GLU A 596 4.34 10.48 19.40
CA GLU A 596 3.66 9.57 20.33
C GLU A 596 4.07 8.10 20.13
N TYR A 597 4.67 7.77 18.99
CA TYR A 597 5.08 6.41 18.61
C TYR A 597 4.01 5.33 18.88
N ARG A 598 2.73 5.66 18.59
CA ARG A 598 1.55 4.82 18.92
C ARG A 598 1.64 3.38 18.43
N TYR A 599 2.13 3.17 17.19
CA TYR A 599 2.24 1.84 16.57
C TYR A 599 0.92 1.04 16.64
N SER A 600 -0.19 1.71 16.36
CA SER A 600 -1.54 1.15 16.39
C SER A 600 -2.27 1.46 15.07
N CYS A 601 -3.13 0.55 14.62
CA CYS A 601 -3.90 0.71 13.40
C CYS A 601 -5.28 1.27 13.69
N ILE A 602 -5.69 2.30 12.97
CA ILE A 602 -7.04 2.88 13.16
C ILE A 602 -8.17 1.94 12.75
N THR A 603 -7.90 0.90 11.97
CA THR A 603 -8.92 -0.08 11.54
C THR A 603 -8.94 -1.30 12.45
N CYS A 604 -7.77 -1.81 12.86
CA CYS A 604 -7.68 -3.00 13.69
C CYS A 604 -7.74 -2.71 15.19
N GLY A 605 -7.42 -1.48 15.62
CA GLY A 605 -7.35 -1.11 17.02
C GLY A 605 -5.99 -1.36 17.64
N ASP A 606 -5.88 -1.19 18.96
CA ASP A 606 -4.63 -1.36 19.70
C ASP A 606 -4.21 -2.82 19.88
N HIS A 607 -5.18 -3.75 19.76
CA HIS A 607 -5.01 -5.19 19.92
C HIS A 607 -5.61 -5.93 18.72
N PRO A 608 -4.88 -6.08 17.61
CA PRO A 608 -5.39 -6.76 16.42
C PRO A 608 -5.52 -8.28 16.69
N PRO A 609 -6.68 -8.91 16.40
CA PRO A 609 -6.86 -10.34 16.64
C PRO A 609 -6.09 -11.20 15.63
N VAL A 610 -5.70 -10.61 14.49
CA VAL A 610 -4.94 -11.27 13.42
C VAL A 610 -3.65 -10.50 13.19
N VAL A 611 -2.52 -11.20 13.19
CA VAL A 611 -1.20 -10.61 12.91
C VAL A 611 -0.37 -11.46 11.96
N ILE A 612 0.57 -10.80 11.28
CA ILE A 612 1.59 -11.38 10.42
C ILE A 612 2.95 -11.02 10.99
N MET A 613 3.81 -12.02 11.12
CA MET A 613 5.18 -11.91 11.62
C MET A 613 6.17 -12.30 10.53
N ASP A 614 7.23 -11.53 10.38
CA ASP A 614 8.30 -11.85 9.43
C ASP A 614 9.60 -11.09 9.80
N LEU A 615 10.73 -11.49 9.21
CA LEU A 615 12.08 -11.02 9.47
C LEU A 615 12.78 -10.50 8.21
N HIS A 616 13.32 -9.28 8.27
CA HIS A 616 14.22 -8.78 7.24
C HIS A 616 15.69 -9.12 7.54
N LYS A 617 16.10 -10.33 7.16
CA LYS A 617 17.47 -10.88 7.35
C LYS A 617 18.61 -10.01 6.79
N LYS A 618 18.34 -9.09 5.85
CA LYS A 618 19.37 -8.27 5.19
C LYS A 618 19.51 -6.86 5.76
N GLY A 619 18.59 -6.43 6.62
CA GLY A 619 18.65 -5.12 7.28
C GLY A 619 19.47 -5.22 8.55
N VAL A 620 20.79 -5.30 8.42
CA VAL A 620 21.70 -5.58 9.53
C VAL A 620 22.57 -4.37 9.84
N PHE A 621 22.94 -4.16 11.10
CA PHE A 621 24.02 -3.26 11.49
C PHE A 621 25.26 -4.07 11.89
N HIS A 622 26.43 -3.47 11.74
CA HIS A 622 27.70 -4.12 12.07
C HIS A 622 28.00 -3.94 13.56
N PHE A 623 28.32 -5.04 14.26
CA PHE A 623 28.81 -5.02 15.64
C PHE A 623 29.48 -6.36 15.99
N SER A 624 30.44 -6.36 16.92
CA SER A 624 31.12 -7.59 17.32
C SER A 624 30.28 -8.34 18.35
N ALA A 625 29.53 -9.36 17.92
CA ALA A 625 28.69 -10.17 18.80
C ALA A 625 29.50 -10.96 19.85
N SER A 626 30.80 -11.20 19.61
CA SER A 626 31.72 -11.80 20.58
C SER A 626 32.11 -10.84 21.72
N ASP A 627 31.96 -9.54 21.50
CA ASP A 627 32.36 -8.50 22.45
C ASP A 627 31.14 -7.98 23.25
N THR A 628 29.99 -8.65 23.12
CA THR A 628 28.77 -8.33 23.89
C THR A 628 28.92 -8.86 25.31
N GLU A 629 28.78 -7.98 26.30
CA GLU A 629 28.86 -8.31 27.71
C GLU A 629 27.83 -9.38 28.10
N GLU A 630 28.23 -10.31 28.98
CA GLU A 630 27.31 -11.25 29.59
C GLU A 630 26.28 -10.50 30.46
N PRO A 631 25.02 -10.97 30.51
CA PRO A 631 24.02 -10.33 31.35
C PRO A 631 24.34 -10.51 32.86
N PRO A 632 23.82 -9.63 33.73
CA PRO A 632 23.97 -9.77 35.18
C PRO A 632 23.48 -11.13 35.70
N GLU A 633 24.05 -11.61 36.81
CA GLU A 633 23.58 -12.82 37.50
C GLU A 633 22.08 -12.72 37.81
N ASN A 634 21.31 -13.77 37.45
CA ASN A 634 19.84 -13.85 37.58
C ASN A 634 19.02 -12.96 36.63
N PHE A 635 19.60 -12.41 35.57
CA PHE A 635 18.83 -11.68 34.55
C PHE A 635 17.80 -12.60 33.87
N ARG A 636 16.51 -12.25 33.96
CA ARG A 636 15.39 -13.03 33.40
C ARG A 636 14.98 -12.62 31.98
N GLY A 637 15.66 -11.62 31.40
CA GLY A 637 15.32 -11.07 30.09
C GLY A 637 14.45 -9.82 30.13
N ASP A 638 14.07 -9.29 31.30
CA ASP A 638 13.27 -8.08 31.39
C ASP A 638 14.09 -6.82 31.10
N VAL A 639 13.71 -6.07 30.06
CA VAL A 639 14.32 -4.79 29.67
C VAL A 639 13.28 -3.68 29.68
N ASN A 640 13.64 -2.51 30.22
CA ASN A 640 12.74 -1.36 30.22
C ASN A 640 12.79 -0.63 28.87
N ILE A 641 11.66 -0.64 28.16
CA ILE A 641 11.54 -0.05 26.82
C ILE A 641 11.69 1.48 26.84
N GLU A 642 11.08 2.18 27.80
CA GLU A 642 11.13 3.65 27.85
C GLU A 642 12.54 4.13 28.16
N THR A 643 13.19 3.57 29.18
CA THR A 643 14.57 3.90 29.55
C THR A 643 15.54 3.68 28.39
N PHE A 644 15.40 2.56 27.66
CA PHE A 644 16.27 2.26 26.52
C PHE A 644 16.11 3.27 25.38
N TRP A 645 14.87 3.56 24.97
CA TRP A 645 14.62 4.46 23.85
C TRP A 645 14.80 5.95 24.22
N GLU A 646 14.64 6.32 25.49
CA GLU A 646 15.04 7.63 26.02
C GLU A 646 16.56 7.77 26.00
N ALA A 647 17.32 6.74 26.39
CA ALA A 647 18.77 6.75 26.31
C ALA A 647 19.27 6.94 24.87
N LEU A 648 18.65 6.27 23.88
CA LEU A 648 18.94 6.52 22.47
C LEU A 648 18.66 7.97 22.05
N SER A 649 17.60 8.58 22.59
CA SER A 649 17.26 9.99 22.32
C SER A 649 18.30 10.93 22.94
N LYS A 650 18.74 10.67 24.18
CA LYS A 650 19.85 11.40 24.84
C LYS A 650 21.15 11.26 24.06
N GLU A 651 21.45 10.07 23.52
CA GLU A 651 22.61 9.88 22.65
C GLU A 651 22.53 10.77 21.41
N MET A 652 21.39 10.79 20.70
CA MET A 652 21.22 11.63 19.50
C MET A 652 21.37 13.12 19.81
N ILE A 653 20.82 13.57 20.95
CA ILE A 653 20.94 14.97 21.40
C ILE A 653 22.39 15.30 21.76
N CYS A 654 23.07 14.43 22.50
CA CYS A 654 24.42 14.68 22.97
C CYS A 654 25.46 14.78 21.82
N ARG A 655 25.15 14.25 20.62
CA ARG A 655 26.01 14.40 19.42
C ARG A 655 26.21 15.85 19.00
N GLY A 656 25.32 16.77 19.39
CA GLY A 656 25.50 18.21 19.15
C GLY A 656 26.57 18.86 20.03
N PHE A 657 27.10 18.15 21.02
CA PHE A 657 28.00 18.70 22.04
C PHE A 657 29.38 18.04 22.10
N VAL A 658 29.60 16.98 21.32
CA VAL A 658 30.83 16.18 21.38
C VAL A 658 31.44 16.00 19.99
N ALA A 659 32.77 16.04 19.92
CA ALA A 659 33.49 15.92 18.64
C ALA A 659 33.43 14.50 18.06
N SER A 660 33.22 13.48 18.89
CA SER A 660 33.08 12.09 18.44
C SER A 660 32.15 11.29 19.35
N GLY A 661 31.54 10.23 18.80
CA GLY A 661 30.68 9.32 19.57
C GLY A 661 31.37 8.63 20.75
N ALA A 662 32.70 8.47 20.72
CA ALA A 662 33.47 7.91 21.83
C ALA A 662 33.49 8.82 23.08
N GLN A 663 33.24 10.12 22.90
CA GLN A 663 33.16 11.10 23.98
C GLN A 663 31.73 11.32 24.48
N ASN A 664 30.74 10.67 23.86
CA ASN A 664 29.34 10.80 24.23
C ASN A 664 29.05 9.98 25.50
N PRO A 665 28.74 10.60 26.66
CA PRO A 665 28.45 9.87 27.89
C PRO A 665 27.14 9.06 27.83
N PHE A 666 26.28 9.31 26.83
CA PHE A 666 25.03 8.60 26.61
C PHE A 666 25.12 7.55 25.49
N ALA A 667 26.33 7.21 25.02
CA ALA A 667 26.50 6.21 23.96
C ALA A 667 25.90 4.86 24.35
N VAL A 668 24.87 4.42 23.61
CA VAL A 668 24.20 3.14 23.83
C VAL A 668 24.92 2.07 23.03
N LYS A 669 25.46 1.06 23.74
CA LYS A 669 26.13 -0.09 23.13
C LYS A 669 25.18 -1.30 23.09
N PRO A 670 25.31 -2.20 22.10
CA PRO A 670 24.57 -3.46 22.10
C PRO A 670 24.94 -4.33 23.32
N THR A 671 24.00 -4.57 24.23
CA THR A 671 24.11 -5.53 25.35
C THR A 671 22.78 -6.26 25.52
N TYR A 672 22.78 -7.48 26.07
CA TYR A 672 21.51 -8.22 26.22
C TYR A 672 20.57 -7.61 27.27
N HIS A 673 21.12 -7.04 28.35
CA HIS A 673 20.36 -6.50 29.48
C HIS A 673 19.92 -5.04 29.27
N PHE A 674 20.42 -4.37 28.23
CA PHE A 674 20.03 -2.98 27.89
C PHE A 674 19.82 -2.82 26.38
N TRP A 675 18.96 -3.69 25.83
CA TRP A 675 18.55 -3.66 24.43
C TRP A 675 17.08 -4.04 24.31
N ALA A 676 16.23 -3.09 23.94
CA ALA A 676 14.78 -3.30 23.93
C ALA A 676 14.17 -3.22 22.52
N PRO A 677 13.16 -4.05 22.22
CA PRO A 677 12.32 -3.85 21.04
C PRO A 677 11.48 -2.56 21.17
N TRP A 678 10.77 -2.17 20.13
CA TRP A 678 9.65 -1.25 20.23
C TRP A 678 8.33 -2.00 20.15
N ILE A 679 7.42 -1.75 21.09
CA ILE A 679 6.02 -2.22 21.08
C ILE A 679 5.16 -1.01 21.41
N GLY A 680 4.08 -0.77 20.64
CA GLY A 680 3.18 0.35 20.86
C GLY A 680 2.67 0.42 22.30
N LYS A 681 2.64 1.63 22.89
CA LYS A 681 2.36 1.84 24.33
C LYS A 681 1.01 1.25 24.79
N ARG A 682 -0.02 1.30 23.93
CA ARG A 682 -1.33 0.71 24.23
C ARG A 682 -1.40 -0.79 23.97
N THR A 683 -0.48 -1.33 23.16
CA THR A 683 -0.41 -2.77 22.82
C THR A 683 0.41 -3.56 23.84
N ARG A 684 1.50 -2.97 24.37
CA ARG A 684 2.38 -3.63 25.35
C ARG A 684 1.69 -3.79 26.70
N ARG A 685 2.02 -4.86 27.42
CA ARG A 685 1.50 -5.17 28.76
C ARG A 685 2.00 -4.20 29.82
N SER A 686 3.29 -3.84 29.75
CA SER A 686 3.96 -2.89 30.64
C SER A 686 5.21 -2.33 29.95
N ASP A 687 5.92 -1.44 30.65
CA ASP A 687 7.18 -0.85 30.15
C ASP A 687 8.37 -1.81 30.28
N ASN A 688 8.23 -2.91 31.04
CA ASN A 688 9.21 -3.99 31.10
C ASN A 688 8.81 -5.07 30.08
N VAL A 689 9.63 -5.23 29.05
CA VAL A 689 9.40 -6.16 27.94
C VAL A 689 10.49 -7.22 27.92
N LEU A 690 10.21 -8.36 27.28
CA LEU A 690 11.16 -9.47 27.24
C LEU A 690 12.19 -9.30 26.12
N ASN A 691 13.44 -9.60 26.45
CA ASN A 691 14.55 -9.87 25.53
C ASN A 691 15.43 -10.98 26.10
N THR A 692 15.16 -12.22 25.70
CA THR A 692 15.89 -13.42 26.16
C THR A 692 16.95 -13.88 25.17
N GLU A 693 17.45 -13.00 24.30
CA GLU A 693 18.46 -13.36 23.28
C GLU A 693 19.76 -13.93 23.87
N PHE A 694 20.11 -13.60 25.11
CA PHE A 694 21.30 -14.12 25.79
C PHE A 694 21.26 -15.64 26.01
N GLU A 695 20.07 -16.25 26.11
CA GLU A 695 19.93 -17.71 26.26
C GLU A 695 20.39 -18.46 25.01
N LYS A 696 20.43 -17.80 23.85
CA LYS A 696 20.95 -18.39 22.58
C LYS A 696 22.46 -18.62 22.62
N VAL A 697 23.17 -17.99 23.57
CA VAL A 697 24.62 -18.17 23.75
C VAL A 697 24.94 -19.51 24.44
N HIS A 698 24.01 -19.98 25.28
CA HIS A 698 24.21 -21.14 26.17
C HIS A 698 23.63 -22.44 25.60
N SER A 699 22.85 -22.39 24.52
CA SER A 699 22.36 -23.58 23.82
C SER A 699 23.50 -24.26 23.05
N SER A 700 23.89 -25.46 23.47
CA SER A 700 24.76 -26.35 22.69
C SER A 700 24.19 -26.50 21.28
N LYS A 701 24.94 -26.07 20.26
CA LYS A 701 24.53 -26.05 18.85
C LYS A 701 23.97 -27.42 18.45
N SER A 702 22.65 -27.55 18.34
CA SER A 702 22.05 -28.73 17.71
C SER A 702 22.33 -28.68 16.22
N ALA A 703 22.71 -29.82 15.63
CA ALA A 703 23.18 -29.91 14.24
C ALA A 703 22.15 -29.47 13.15
N SER A 704 20.93 -29.12 13.54
CA SER A 704 19.84 -28.76 12.63
C SER A 704 19.73 -27.25 12.33
N GLU A 705 20.35 -26.36 13.10
CA GLU A 705 20.27 -24.90 12.90
C GLU A 705 21.36 -24.35 11.96
N THR A 706 22.40 -25.14 11.66
CA THR A 706 23.58 -24.72 10.91
C THR A 706 23.42 -24.72 9.38
N ALA A 707 22.26 -25.12 8.87
CA ALA A 707 22.08 -25.41 7.44
C ALA A 707 21.66 -24.22 6.55
N GLU A 708 21.27 -23.06 7.10
CA GLU A 708 20.66 -21.98 6.29
C GLU A 708 21.39 -20.63 6.27
N ILE A 709 22.67 -20.59 6.62
CA ILE A 709 23.51 -19.44 6.27
C ILE A 709 24.21 -19.74 4.93
N THR A 710 23.48 -19.60 3.82
CA THR A 710 24.10 -19.60 2.48
C THR A 710 24.68 -18.22 2.19
N VAL A 711 25.82 -17.92 2.81
CA VAL A 711 26.76 -17.00 2.17
C VAL A 711 27.83 -17.84 1.47
N THR A 712 28.05 -17.59 0.18
CA THR A 712 29.03 -18.37 -0.57
C THR A 712 30.45 -17.97 -0.12
N GLU A 713 31.38 -18.91 -0.19
CA GLU A 713 32.79 -18.70 0.20
C GLU A 713 33.41 -17.50 -0.53
N GLU A 714 33.02 -17.28 -1.78
CA GLU A 714 33.47 -16.17 -2.62
C GLU A 714 33.06 -14.81 -2.03
N ARG A 715 31.83 -14.71 -1.52
CA ARG A 715 31.32 -13.47 -0.94
C ARG A 715 31.98 -13.16 0.40
N LEU A 716 32.34 -14.18 1.19
CA LEU A 716 33.06 -13.99 2.45
C LEU A 716 34.50 -13.53 2.18
N LYS A 717 35.14 -14.05 1.13
CA LYS A 717 36.45 -13.58 0.65
C LYS A 717 36.42 -12.14 0.16
N GLU A 718 35.37 -11.72 -0.55
CA GLU A 718 35.19 -10.32 -0.98
C GLU A 718 35.07 -9.35 0.19
N GLU A 719 34.35 -9.72 1.26
CA GLU A 719 34.23 -8.88 2.46
C GLU A 719 35.52 -8.89 3.30
N LEU A 720 36.22 -10.04 3.38
CA LEU A 720 37.53 -10.14 4.02
C LEU A 720 38.54 -9.19 3.34
N GLN A 721 38.50 -9.08 2.01
CA GLN A 721 39.35 -8.17 1.24
C GLN A 721 39.10 -6.68 1.54
N LYS A 722 37.94 -6.30 2.11
CA LYS A 722 37.61 -4.91 2.47
C LYS A 722 38.06 -4.52 3.88
N GLN A 723 38.44 -5.48 4.73
CA GLN A 723 38.81 -5.22 6.12
C GLN A 723 40.17 -4.54 6.26
N LYS A 724 40.38 -3.74 7.32
CA LYS A 724 41.69 -3.11 7.58
C LYS A 724 42.74 -4.16 7.98
N VAL A 725 44.02 -3.91 7.67
CA VAL A 725 45.13 -4.87 7.95
C VAL A 725 45.21 -5.27 9.42
N ILE A 726 44.90 -4.35 10.34
CA ILE A 726 44.91 -4.60 11.79
C ILE A 726 43.86 -5.66 12.17
N VAL A 727 42.67 -5.58 11.56
CA VAL A 727 41.57 -6.54 11.77
C VAL A 727 41.97 -7.92 11.22
N ILE A 728 42.58 -7.96 10.04
CA ILE A 728 43.08 -9.18 9.41
C ILE A 728 44.15 -9.85 10.29
N ARG A 729 45.09 -9.08 10.86
CA ARG A 729 46.12 -9.62 11.78
C ARG A 729 45.50 -10.21 13.05
N LYS A 730 44.49 -9.53 13.63
CA LYS A 730 43.76 -10.04 14.80
C LYS A 730 43.06 -11.36 14.48
N LEU A 731 42.36 -11.41 13.34
CA LEU A 731 41.72 -12.62 12.81
C LEU A 731 42.71 -13.78 12.62
N CYS A 732 43.89 -13.53 12.06
CA CYS A 732 44.94 -14.55 11.93
C CYS A 732 45.32 -15.15 13.29
N LYS A 733 45.60 -14.30 14.30
CA LYS A 733 45.95 -14.78 15.65
C LYS A 733 44.85 -15.64 16.27
N GLU A 734 43.60 -15.23 16.15
CA GLU A 734 42.44 -15.93 16.71
C GLU A 734 42.11 -17.24 15.99
N CYS A 735 42.47 -17.35 14.71
CA CYS A 735 42.38 -18.58 13.94
C CYS A 735 43.60 -19.50 14.14
N GLY A 736 44.55 -19.15 15.01
CA GLY A 736 45.79 -19.92 15.22
C GLY A 736 46.79 -19.80 14.06
N LEU A 737 46.65 -18.78 13.21
CA LEU A 737 47.50 -18.54 12.04
C LEU A 737 48.56 -17.48 12.34
N ASP A 738 49.71 -17.61 11.69
CA ASP A 738 50.76 -16.58 11.75
C ASP A 738 50.21 -15.23 11.24
N SER A 739 50.38 -14.21 12.08
CA SER A 739 49.87 -12.84 11.88
C SER A 739 50.92 -11.87 11.32
N THR A 740 52.10 -12.38 10.94
CA THR A 740 53.17 -11.61 10.29
C THR A 740 53.08 -11.67 8.75
N GLY A 741 53.76 -10.74 8.05
CA GLY A 741 53.73 -10.66 6.58
C GLY A 741 52.88 -9.53 5.98
N SER A 742 52.77 -9.54 4.65
CA SER A 742 52.02 -8.54 3.88
C SER A 742 50.50 -8.78 3.99
N ARG A 743 49.70 -7.77 3.65
CA ARG A 743 48.23 -7.89 3.61
C ARG A 743 47.77 -9.08 2.76
N SER A 744 48.40 -9.28 1.62
CA SER A 744 48.07 -10.35 0.68
C SER A 744 48.36 -11.73 1.26
N ASP A 745 49.47 -11.87 2.00
CA ASP A 745 49.86 -13.14 2.63
C ASP A 745 48.85 -13.54 3.72
N LEU A 746 48.44 -12.58 4.55
CA LEU A 746 47.44 -12.80 5.60
C LEU A 746 46.07 -13.19 5.02
N LEU A 747 45.64 -12.50 3.95
CA LEU A 747 44.40 -12.80 3.25
C LEU A 747 44.43 -14.20 2.60
N LEU A 748 45.57 -14.58 2.01
CA LEU A 748 45.74 -15.89 1.39
C LEU A 748 45.69 -17.00 2.44
N ARG A 749 46.34 -16.83 3.60
CA ARG A 749 46.29 -17.80 4.71
C ARG A 749 44.87 -17.99 5.25
N LEU A 750 44.18 -16.89 5.56
CA LEU A 750 42.78 -16.95 5.99
C LEU A 750 41.91 -17.62 4.93
N SER A 751 42.05 -17.22 3.66
CA SER A 751 41.31 -17.82 2.54
C SER A 751 41.57 -19.31 2.33
N ASN A 752 42.76 -19.80 2.64
CA ASN A 752 43.11 -21.22 2.50
C ASN A 752 42.54 -22.07 3.66
N GLU A 753 42.52 -21.51 4.87
CA GLU A 753 42.02 -22.15 6.09
C GLU A 753 40.48 -22.11 6.22
N MET A 754 39.82 -21.21 5.49
CA MET A 754 38.37 -21.16 5.30
C MET A 754 37.76 -22.45 4.71
N LYS A 755 38.58 -23.39 4.23
CA LYS A 755 38.13 -24.73 3.84
C LYS A 755 37.63 -25.56 5.03
N SER A 756 38.08 -25.24 6.25
CA SER A 756 37.57 -25.87 7.47
C SER A 756 36.31 -25.14 7.95
N ARG A 757 35.29 -25.91 8.35
CA ARG A 757 34.02 -25.32 8.80
C ARG A 757 34.16 -24.45 10.05
N GLN A 758 35.05 -24.83 10.98
CA GLN A 758 35.32 -24.05 12.19
C GLN A 758 35.96 -22.69 11.90
N THR A 759 36.95 -22.64 11.02
CA THR A 759 37.60 -21.37 10.64
C THR A 759 36.71 -20.54 9.74
N TYR A 760 35.92 -21.18 8.87
CA TYR A 760 34.87 -20.51 8.10
C TYR A 760 33.87 -19.82 9.02
N ASP A 761 33.30 -20.52 10.02
CA ASP A 761 32.31 -19.96 10.94
C ASP A 761 32.92 -18.85 11.81
N LYS A 762 34.18 -18.99 12.28
CA LYS A 762 34.90 -17.92 13.00
C LYS A 762 35.14 -16.67 12.14
N ILE A 763 35.58 -16.87 10.90
CA ILE A 763 35.81 -15.77 9.95
C ILE A 763 34.48 -15.13 9.55
N PHE A 764 33.43 -15.93 9.36
CA PHE A 764 32.06 -15.47 9.11
C PHE A 764 31.55 -14.62 10.28
N GLU A 765 31.63 -15.11 11.52
CA GLU A 765 31.19 -14.39 12.73
C GLU A 765 31.97 -13.10 12.99
N LYS A 766 33.23 -13.01 12.56
CA LYS A 766 34.09 -11.82 12.76
C LYS A 766 33.99 -10.79 11.64
N ILE A 767 33.84 -11.23 10.38
CA ILE A 767 33.67 -10.34 9.22
C ILE A 767 32.23 -9.88 9.10
N TRP A 768 31.28 -10.79 9.36
CA TRP A 768 29.86 -10.54 9.47
C TRP A 768 29.36 -10.68 10.89
N GLY A 769 30.14 -10.18 11.86
CA GLY A 769 29.61 -9.72 13.14
C GLY A 769 28.59 -8.63 12.86
N ALA A 770 27.38 -9.07 12.55
CA ALA A 770 26.27 -8.26 12.11
C ALA A 770 25.05 -8.79 12.85
N SER A 771 24.19 -7.87 13.26
CA SER A 771 22.89 -8.16 13.88
C SER A 771 22.11 -9.19 13.06
N GLY A 772 21.23 -9.99 13.69
CA GLY A 772 20.39 -10.98 13.01
C GLY A 772 19.26 -10.41 12.15
N GLY A 773 19.32 -9.13 11.81
CA GLY A 773 18.26 -8.41 11.09
C GLY A 773 17.23 -7.83 12.03
N TRP A 774 16.05 -7.52 11.49
CA TRP A 774 14.94 -7.00 12.30
C TRP A 774 13.61 -7.66 11.93
N GLY A 775 12.86 -8.03 12.98
CA GLY A 775 11.54 -8.64 12.90
C GLY A 775 10.44 -7.62 13.15
N VAL A 776 9.26 -7.88 12.59
CA VAL A 776 8.04 -7.11 12.87
C VAL A 776 6.86 -8.00 13.19
N ILE A 777 5.96 -7.47 14.02
CA ILE A 777 4.57 -7.95 14.12
C ILE A 777 3.68 -6.86 13.53
N MET A 778 2.85 -7.21 12.54
CA MET A 778 1.96 -6.27 11.87
C MET A 778 0.55 -6.83 11.66
N CYS A 779 -0.45 -5.96 11.59
CA CYS A 779 -1.81 -6.38 11.24
C CYS A 779 -1.98 -6.55 9.71
N PRO A 780 -3.07 -7.18 9.24
CA PRO A 780 -3.38 -7.32 7.80
C PRO A 780 -3.45 -5.99 7.03
N CYS A 781 -3.74 -4.87 7.68
CA CYS A 781 -3.70 -3.54 7.06
C CYS A 781 -2.26 -3.07 6.75
N GLY A 782 -1.25 -3.78 7.26
CA GLY A 782 0.18 -3.51 7.08
C GLY A 782 0.71 -2.38 7.95
N VAL A 783 0.10 -2.16 9.12
CA VAL A 783 0.59 -1.28 10.18
C VAL A 783 1.41 -2.13 11.16
N VAL A 784 2.60 -1.66 11.51
CA VAL A 784 3.53 -2.35 12.43
C VAL A 784 3.17 -2.03 13.88
N TYR A 785 3.08 -3.07 14.72
CA TYR A 785 2.82 -2.97 16.16
C TYR A 785 4.07 -3.23 17.00
N SER A 786 4.96 -4.10 16.51
CA SER A 786 6.23 -4.41 17.16
C SER A 786 7.38 -4.41 16.17
N LEU A 787 8.54 -3.92 16.62
CA LEU A 787 9.79 -3.85 15.87
C LEU A 787 10.91 -4.34 16.79
N LYS A 788 11.62 -5.41 16.41
CA LYS A 788 12.79 -5.92 17.15
C LYS A 788 14.00 -5.99 16.23
N CYS A 789 15.11 -5.37 16.62
CA CYS A 789 16.40 -5.53 15.95
C CYS A 789 17.22 -6.57 16.72
N ASN A 790 17.44 -7.75 16.12
CA ASN A 790 18.05 -8.87 16.84
C ASN A 790 19.57 -8.74 16.87
N LEU A 791 20.20 -8.97 18.03
CA LEU A 791 21.65 -9.02 18.14
C LEU A 791 22.20 -10.33 17.56
N ARG A 792 21.47 -11.43 17.76
CA ARG A 792 21.77 -12.75 17.22
C ARG A 792 20.82 -13.13 16.09
N ALA A 793 21.14 -14.21 15.39
CA ALA A 793 20.23 -14.79 14.41
C ALA A 793 18.83 -14.97 15.02
N GLU A 794 17.82 -14.62 14.22
CA GLU A 794 16.43 -14.72 14.66
C GLU A 794 16.03 -16.17 14.90
N SER A 795 15.21 -16.39 15.92
CA SER A 795 14.56 -17.67 16.20
C SER A 795 13.17 -17.44 16.81
N PRO A 796 12.31 -18.48 16.90
CA PRO A 796 10.98 -18.35 17.51
C PRO A 796 10.96 -17.64 18.87
N ARG A 797 12.03 -17.77 19.65
CA ARG A 797 12.24 -17.07 20.91
C ARG A 797 12.00 -15.57 20.81
N ASP A 798 12.48 -14.94 19.74
CA ASP A 798 12.38 -13.49 19.56
C ASP A 798 10.94 -13.02 19.39
N PHE A 799 10.14 -13.78 18.65
CA PHE A 799 8.73 -13.49 18.46
C PHE A 799 7.89 -13.88 19.68
N VAL A 800 8.25 -14.94 20.41
CA VAL A 800 7.61 -15.28 21.69
C VAL A 800 7.86 -14.18 22.74
N ASP A 801 9.08 -13.64 22.82
CA ASP A 801 9.40 -12.49 23.68
C ASP A 801 8.46 -11.30 23.38
N LEU A 802 8.27 -10.98 22.10
CA LEU A 802 7.36 -9.92 21.68
C LEU A 802 5.90 -10.25 22.06
N LEU A 803 5.42 -11.45 21.76
CA LEU A 803 4.04 -11.88 22.04
C LEU A 803 3.73 -11.87 23.54
N PHE A 804 4.63 -12.37 24.38
CA PHE A 804 4.46 -12.37 25.83
C PHE A 804 4.59 -10.97 26.44
N SER A 805 5.15 -10.01 25.68
CA SER A 805 5.17 -8.60 26.06
C SER A 805 3.90 -7.84 25.63
N TRP A 806 3.00 -8.45 24.86
CA TRP A 806 1.70 -7.85 24.51
C TRP A 806 0.70 -8.00 25.67
N LYS A 807 -0.17 -7.00 25.83
CA LYS A 807 -1.25 -7.03 26.83
C LYS A 807 -2.30 -8.11 26.51
N HIS A 808 -2.64 -8.23 25.22
CA HIS A 808 -3.56 -9.24 24.71
C HIS A 808 -2.89 -9.92 23.51
N MET A 809 -2.73 -11.24 23.59
CA MET A 809 -2.13 -12.02 22.50
C MET A 809 -3.13 -12.14 21.33
N PRO A 810 -2.70 -12.04 20.06
CA PRO A 810 -3.59 -12.21 18.92
C PRO A 810 -4.18 -13.62 18.86
N ASN A 811 -5.46 -13.74 18.47
CA ASN A 811 -6.09 -15.04 18.24
C ASN A 811 -5.49 -15.79 17.05
N ILE A 812 -5.05 -15.09 16.00
CA ILE A 812 -4.46 -15.68 14.79
C ILE A 812 -3.09 -15.06 14.52
N ILE A 813 -2.05 -15.90 14.51
CA ILE A 813 -0.67 -15.51 14.22
C ILE A 813 -0.24 -16.21 12.94
N ILE A 814 0.18 -15.45 11.93
CA ILE A 814 0.72 -15.99 10.68
C ILE A 814 2.23 -15.81 10.67
N TYR A 815 2.97 -16.91 10.53
CA TYR A 815 4.43 -16.92 10.58
C TYR A 815 5.03 -18.10 9.80
N ASP A 816 6.20 -17.90 9.20
CA ASP A 816 6.88 -18.90 8.36
C ASP A 816 7.25 -20.17 9.14
N PHE A 817 7.63 -20.04 10.41
CA PHE A 817 7.99 -21.16 11.28
C PHE A 817 6.96 -21.39 12.38
N ALA A 818 5.68 -21.45 11.98
CA ALA A 818 4.51 -21.58 12.84
C ALA A 818 4.62 -22.68 13.91
N ARG A 819 5.05 -23.89 13.52
CA ARG A 819 5.23 -25.03 14.44
C ARG A 819 6.27 -24.72 15.52
N GLY A 820 7.43 -24.20 15.13
CA GLY A 820 8.49 -23.84 16.07
C GLY A 820 8.03 -22.76 17.05
N LEU A 821 7.26 -21.79 16.57
CA LEU A 821 6.66 -20.74 17.41
C LEU A 821 5.67 -21.31 18.43
N ALA A 822 4.74 -22.17 18.00
CA ALA A 822 3.75 -22.79 18.88
C ALA A 822 4.40 -23.63 19.99
N THR A 823 5.31 -24.53 19.59
CA THR A 823 6.02 -25.39 20.54
C THR A 823 6.85 -24.55 21.51
N HIS A 824 7.59 -23.56 21.02
CA HIS A 824 8.42 -22.73 21.88
C HIS A 824 7.61 -21.87 22.86
N ALA A 825 6.47 -21.32 22.44
CA ALA A 825 5.57 -20.57 23.31
C ALA A 825 5.00 -21.44 24.44
N ASN A 826 4.49 -22.63 24.12
CA ASN A 826 3.93 -23.54 25.12
C ASN A 826 4.99 -24.07 26.09
N LEU A 827 6.21 -24.36 25.61
CA LEU A 827 7.31 -24.78 26.49
C LEU A 827 7.77 -23.69 27.47
N ARG A 828 7.62 -22.41 27.11
CA ARG A 828 7.97 -21.28 27.99
C ARG A 828 6.89 -20.98 29.04
N ALA A 829 5.68 -21.49 28.87
CA ALA A 829 4.58 -21.31 29.80
C ALA A 829 3.74 -22.60 29.90
N PRO A 830 4.31 -23.68 30.47
CA PRO A 830 3.68 -25.01 30.46
C PRO A 830 2.42 -25.08 31.31
N GLU A 831 2.27 -24.22 32.31
CA GLU A 831 1.10 -24.18 33.20
C GLU A 831 -0.12 -23.56 32.53
N SER A 832 0.07 -22.55 31.67
CA SER A 832 -1.03 -21.85 30.98
C SER A 832 -1.29 -22.35 29.56
N ILE A 833 -0.32 -23.01 28.92
CA ILE A 833 -0.37 -23.50 27.54
C ILE A 833 -0.99 -22.44 26.60
N PRO A 834 -0.29 -21.31 26.39
CA PRO A 834 -0.86 -20.12 25.75
C PRO A 834 -1.37 -20.34 24.32
N ILE A 835 -0.82 -21.33 23.59
CA ILE A 835 -1.20 -21.65 22.22
C ILE A 835 -2.08 -22.90 22.22
N HIS A 836 -3.39 -22.68 22.23
CA HIS A 836 -4.46 -23.68 22.29
C HIS A 836 -5.65 -23.22 21.42
N PRO A 837 -6.45 -24.10 20.79
CA PRO A 837 -6.43 -25.56 20.86
C PRO A 837 -5.39 -26.22 19.95
N HIS A 838 -5.11 -27.50 20.25
CA HIS A 838 -4.30 -28.38 19.42
C HIS A 838 -2.91 -27.81 19.03
N GLU A 839 -2.21 -27.16 19.96
CA GLU A 839 -0.93 -26.47 19.70
C GLU A 839 -1.05 -25.42 18.57
N GLY A 840 -2.19 -24.75 18.50
CA GLY A 840 -2.51 -23.69 17.55
C GLY A 840 -2.82 -24.17 16.13
N ARG A 841 -3.14 -25.45 15.95
CA ARG A 841 -3.68 -25.99 14.68
C ARG A 841 -5.19 -25.78 14.62
N LEU A 842 -5.73 -25.67 13.40
CA LEU A 842 -7.15 -25.42 13.20
C LEU A 842 -8.04 -26.62 13.52
N ALA A 843 -7.48 -27.82 13.54
CA ALA A 843 -8.18 -29.06 13.90
C ALA A 843 -7.20 -30.02 14.60
N GLU A 844 -7.76 -31.00 15.28
CA GLU A 844 -7.00 -32.09 15.88
C GLU A 844 -6.21 -32.86 14.80
N PRO A 845 -4.94 -33.24 15.03
CA PRO A 845 -4.08 -33.89 14.04
C PRO A 845 -4.40 -35.38 13.82
N THR A 846 -5.67 -35.70 13.54
CA THR A 846 -6.12 -37.04 13.14
C THR A 846 -5.78 -37.32 11.68
N GLN A 847 -5.63 -38.60 11.32
CA GLN A 847 -5.32 -39.01 9.94
C GLN A 847 -6.44 -38.58 8.96
N GLU A 848 -7.69 -38.58 9.41
CA GLU A 848 -8.85 -38.10 8.66
C GLU A 848 -8.74 -36.59 8.36
N ASN A 849 -8.54 -35.76 9.38
CA ASN A 849 -8.41 -34.30 9.22
C ASN A 849 -7.24 -33.94 8.30
N ILE A 850 -6.10 -34.62 8.45
CA ILE A 850 -4.93 -34.43 7.57
C ILE A 850 -5.27 -34.76 6.12
N THR A 851 -6.02 -35.85 5.89
CA THR A 851 -6.43 -36.28 4.55
C THR A 851 -7.40 -35.28 3.92
N LEU A 852 -8.41 -34.83 4.67
CA LEU A 852 -9.37 -33.80 4.26
C LEU A 852 -8.70 -32.45 3.98
N ALA A 853 -7.72 -32.05 4.79
CA ALA A 853 -6.97 -30.81 4.59
C ALA A 853 -6.05 -30.89 3.35
N ARG A 854 -5.44 -32.06 3.09
CA ARG A 854 -4.61 -32.28 1.88
C ARG A 854 -5.44 -32.27 0.60
N SER A 855 -6.65 -32.81 0.63
CA SER A 855 -7.59 -32.75 -0.51
C SER A 855 -8.26 -31.39 -0.68
N GLY A 856 -8.10 -30.48 0.28
CA GLY A 856 -8.69 -29.12 0.26
C GLY A 856 -10.15 -29.07 0.73
N ASN A 857 -10.67 -30.18 1.25
CA ASN A 857 -12.06 -30.35 1.65
C ASN A 857 -12.31 -29.99 3.13
N LEU A 858 -11.27 -29.87 3.96
CA LEU A 858 -11.43 -29.42 5.34
C LEU A 858 -11.73 -27.91 5.41
N LYS A 859 -12.78 -27.55 6.15
CA LYS A 859 -13.13 -26.17 6.50
C LYS A 859 -13.40 -26.06 8.00
N VAL A 860 -12.80 -25.07 8.64
CA VAL A 860 -12.99 -24.77 10.07
C VAL A 860 -13.51 -23.34 10.18
N SER A 861 -14.75 -23.20 10.62
CA SER A 861 -15.41 -21.90 10.76
C SER A 861 -15.04 -21.25 12.09
N LEU A 862 -14.56 -20.01 12.06
CA LEU A 862 -14.26 -19.19 13.24
C LEU A 862 -15.13 -17.92 13.21
N PRO A 863 -16.45 -18.01 13.52
CA PRO A 863 -17.39 -16.89 13.37
C PRO A 863 -17.03 -15.69 14.27
N TRP A 864 -16.38 -15.94 15.40
CA TRP A 864 -15.97 -14.92 16.36
C TRP A 864 -14.92 -13.92 15.85
N LEU A 865 -14.36 -14.16 14.66
CA LEU A 865 -13.49 -13.21 13.97
C LEU A 865 -14.26 -12.07 13.29
N GLU A 866 -15.55 -12.27 13.02
CA GLU A 866 -16.42 -11.29 12.37
C GLU A 866 -17.32 -10.61 13.39
N GLU A 867 -17.88 -11.37 14.34
CA GLU A 867 -18.73 -10.87 15.42
C GLU A 867 -18.22 -11.40 16.76
N LYS A 868 -18.00 -10.51 17.73
CA LYS A 868 -17.51 -10.91 19.06
C LYS A 868 -18.45 -11.94 19.70
N LYS A 869 -17.89 -12.95 20.41
CA LYS A 869 -18.68 -13.91 21.19
C LYS A 869 -19.62 -13.18 22.17
N SER A 870 -20.90 -13.58 22.17
CA SER A 870 -21.91 -13.07 23.12
C SER A 870 -21.49 -13.32 24.57
N ALA A 871 -21.06 -14.54 24.88
CA ALA A 871 -20.36 -14.89 26.11
C ALA A 871 -18.85 -14.96 25.84
N SER A 872 -18.09 -13.95 26.29
CA SER A 872 -16.64 -13.94 26.14
C SER A 872 -15.97 -14.98 27.06
N ASP A 873 -14.95 -15.66 26.54
CA ASP A 873 -14.14 -16.60 27.30
C ASP A 873 -13.35 -15.87 28.40
N PRO A 874 -13.00 -16.53 29.52
CA PRO A 874 -12.08 -15.97 30.51
C PRO A 874 -10.76 -15.58 29.86
N GLN A 875 -10.31 -14.35 30.07
CA GLN A 875 -9.11 -13.77 29.41
C GLN A 875 -9.19 -13.72 27.86
N GLY A 876 -10.39 -13.83 27.29
CA GLY A 876 -10.61 -13.72 25.86
C GLY A 876 -10.11 -12.39 25.28
N HIS A 877 -9.67 -12.44 24.03
CA HIS A 877 -9.17 -11.26 23.33
C HIS A 877 -10.29 -10.21 23.19
N PRO A 878 -10.02 -8.91 23.43
CA PRO A 878 -11.06 -7.88 23.63
C PRO A 878 -12.04 -7.73 22.45
N LEU A 879 -11.56 -7.94 21.22
CA LEU A 879 -12.35 -7.77 20.00
C LEU A 879 -13.12 -9.02 19.56
N THR A 880 -12.72 -10.21 20.00
CA THR A 880 -13.32 -11.48 19.54
C THR A 880 -14.05 -12.21 20.67
N GLY A 881 -13.69 -11.91 21.92
CA GLY A 881 -14.16 -12.64 23.10
C GLY A 881 -13.60 -14.05 23.18
N SER A 882 -12.70 -14.47 22.28
CA SER A 882 -12.14 -15.82 22.26
C SER A 882 -10.78 -15.88 22.96
N SER A 883 -10.56 -16.93 23.75
CA SER A 883 -9.24 -17.27 24.32
C SER A 883 -8.43 -18.23 23.42
N ASP A 884 -8.94 -18.59 22.25
CA ASP A 884 -8.25 -19.49 21.34
C ASP A 884 -7.17 -18.76 20.53
N HIS A 885 -6.01 -19.39 20.40
CA HIS A 885 -4.82 -18.86 19.75
C HIS A 885 -4.25 -19.87 18.74
N TYR A 886 -4.40 -19.55 17.46
CA TYR A 886 -3.92 -20.35 16.34
C TYR A 886 -2.66 -19.75 15.72
N ILE A 887 -1.72 -20.63 15.36
CA ILE A 887 -0.50 -20.24 14.64
C ILE A 887 -0.50 -20.92 13.27
N LEU A 888 -0.71 -20.11 12.24
CA LEU A 888 -0.88 -20.51 10.86
C LEU A 888 0.39 -20.29 10.05
N SER A 889 0.61 -21.14 9.05
CA SER A 889 1.77 -21.02 8.16
C SER A 889 1.52 -19.91 7.13
N ASP A 890 2.54 -19.10 6.85
CA ASP A 890 2.46 -18.21 5.69
C ASP A 890 2.35 -19.01 4.38
N ARG A 891 1.57 -18.48 3.44
CA ARG A 891 1.15 -19.11 2.20
C ARG A 891 2.33 -19.54 1.32
N PHE A 892 3.47 -18.86 1.38
CA PHE A 892 4.66 -19.25 0.59
C PHE A 892 5.45 -20.39 1.23
N HIS A 893 5.28 -20.59 2.53
CA HIS A 893 6.02 -21.59 3.32
C HIS A 893 5.17 -22.81 3.68
N GLU A 894 3.87 -22.81 3.36
CA GLU A 894 2.93 -23.93 3.53
C GLU A 894 3.41 -25.27 2.93
N ASN A 895 4.29 -25.24 1.91
CA ASN A 895 4.79 -26.45 1.24
C ASN A 895 6.21 -26.85 1.67
N ASN A 896 6.87 -26.08 2.54
CA ASN A 896 8.25 -26.32 2.97
C ASN A 896 8.33 -27.22 4.23
N THR A 897 7.19 -27.64 4.77
CA THR A 897 7.10 -28.39 6.01
C THR A 897 7.26 -29.89 5.78
N LYS A 898 8.16 -30.52 6.53
CA LYS A 898 8.37 -31.99 6.51
C LYS A 898 7.31 -32.78 7.29
N ASP A 899 6.57 -32.11 8.17
CA ASP A 899 5.54 -32.72 9.03
C ASP A 899 4.19 -32.76 8.31
N SER A 900 3.55 -33.93 8.29
CA SER A 900 2.25 -34.12 7.66
C SER A 900 1.13 -33.30 8.31
N ARG A 901 1.27 -33.01 9.61
CA ARG A 901 0.26 -32.32 10.44
C ARG A 901 0.19 -30.82 10.16
N ASP A 902 1.24 -30.22 9.62
CA ASP A 902 1.30 -28.78 9.33
C ASP A 902 0.32 -28.36 8.22
N VAL A 903 -0.25 -29.32 7.47
CA VAL A 903 -1.37 -29.04 6.56
C VAL A 903 -2.58 -28.42 7.28
N LEU A 904 -2.75 -28.68 8.58
CA LEU A 904 -3.82 -28.12 9.42
C LEU A 904 -3.56 -26.67 9.88
N ARG A 905 -2.44 -26.09 9.46
CA ARG A 905 -2.07 -24.68 9.72
C ARG A 905 -2.31 -23.77 8.50
N LYS A 906 -2.97 -24.27 7.46
CA LYS A 906 -3.22 -23.51 6.24
C LYS A 906 -4.32 -22.47 6.44
N ILE A 907 -4.06 -21.23 6.02
CA ILE A 907 -5.01 -20.11 6.12
C ILE A 907 -6.32 -20.41 5.35
N THR A 908 -6.23 -21.17 4.26
CA THR A 908 -7.36 -21.52 3.37
C THR A 908 -8.39 -22.46 4.01
N ILE A 909 -8.08 -23.06 5.16
CA ILE A 909 -9.02 -23.89 5.94
C ILE A 909 -10.05 -23.01 6.64
N VAL A 910 -9.72 -21.75 6.99
CA VAL A 910 -10.65 -20.82 7.68
C VAL A 910 -11.38 -19.93 6.67
N PRO A 911 -12.70 -20.10 6.45
CA PRO A 911 -13.46 -19.29 5.51
C PRO A 911 -13.39 -17.79 5.80
N GLN A 912 -13.42 -17.40 7.08
CA GLN A 912 -13.36 -16.01 7.53
C GLN A 912 -12.02 -15.33 7.20
N LEU A 913 -10.94 -16.09 7.03
CA LEU A 913 -9.61 -15.57 6.70
C LEU A 913 -9.27 -15.69 5.22
N ALA A 914 -9.80 -16.73 4.55
CA ALA A 914 -9.50 -17.07 3.17
C ALA A 914 -9.78 -15.88 2.23
N GLY A 915 -8.71 -15.35 1.63
CA GLY A 915 -8.71 -14.18 0.73
C GLY A 915 -9.09 -12.83 1.34
N LYS A 916 -9.41 -12.76 2.64
CA LYS A 916 -9.47 -11.48 3.36
C LYS A 916 -8.05 -11.00 3.72
N ILE A 917 -7.19 -11.93 4.16
CA ILE A 917 -5.81 -11.63 4.58
C ILE A 917 -4.86 -11.59 3.38
N ASN A 918 -4.07 -10.52 3.29
CA ASN A 918 -2.85 -10.49 2.48
C ASN A 918 -1.67 -10.91 3.35
N SER A 919 -1.30 -12.20 3.35
CA SER A 919 -0.16 -12.68 4.14
C SER A 919 1.18 -12.07 3.69
N GLN A 920 1.26 -11.60 2.44
CA GLN A 920 2.47 -11.02 1.83
C GLN A 920 2.80 -9.59 2.29
N VAL A 921 2.06 -9.07 3.28
CA VAL A 921 2.11 -7.66 3.66
C VAL A 921 3.45 -7.30 4.29
N ALA A 922 4.08 -8.23 5.00
CA ALA A 922 5.40 -8.04 5.61
C ALA A 922 6.51 -8.01 4.56
N GLU A 923 6.48 -8.91 3.57
CA GLU A 923 7.44 -8.95 2.47
C GLU A 923 7.30 -7.73 1.55
N GLN A 924 6.07 -7.21 1.39
CA GLN A 924 5.84 -5.94 0.70
C GLN A 924 6.49 -4.76 1.44
N LEU A 925 6.40 -4.74 2.77
CA LEU A 925 7.12 -3.76 3.59
C LEU A 925 8.64 -3.94 3.41
N PHE A 926 9.16 -5.15 3.55
CA PHE A 926 10.59 -5.43 3.43
C PHE A 926 11.14 -5.16 2.04
N SER A 927 10.37 -5.43 0.98
CA SER A 927 10.74 -5.10 -0.39
C SER A 927 10.94 -3.58 -0.58
N LYS A 928 10.10 -2.77 0.07
CA LYS A 928 10.29 -1.31 0.12
C LYS A 928 11.50 -0.95 0.98
N MET A 929 11.56 -1.45 2.21
CA MET A 929 12.61 -1.10 3.18
C MET A 929 14.01 -1.59 2.78
N ARG A 930 14.12 -2.62 1.93
CA ARG A 930 15.40 -3.06 1.34
C ARG A 930 16.13 -1.96 0.59
N LYS A 931 15.39 -0.96 0.09
CA LYS A 931 15.97 0.22 -0.55
C LYS A 931 16.74 1.10 0.44
N ASN A 932 16.52 0.95 1.74
CA ASN A 932 17.22 1.70 2.79
C ASN A 932 18.51 1.02 3.27
N ASN A 933 18.68 -0.28 2.99
CA ASN A 933 19.83 -1.06 3.48
C ASN A 933 21.20 -0.44 3.13
N TYR A 934 21.32 0.28 2.00
CA TYR A 934 22.60 0.88 1.60
C TYR A 934 23.11 1.96 2.57
N PHE A 935 22.22 2.61 3.33
CA PHE A 935 22.62 3.59 4.34
C PHE A 935 22.38 3.10 5.77
N LEU A 936 21.30 2.34 6.00
CA LEU A 936 21.04 1.77 7.33
C LEU A 936 22.11 0.76 7.74
N ASN A 937 22.58 -0.09 6.84
CA ASN A 937 23.56 -1.12 7.20
C ASN A 937 24.96 -0.54 7.49
N MET A 938 25.22 0.69 7.02
CA MET A 938 26.48 1.40 7.25
C MET A 938 26.44 2.26 8.51
N SER A 939 25.30 2.32 9.19
CA SER A 939 25.10 3.13 10.39
C SER A 939 25.58 2.39 11.65
N GLN A 940 26.00 3.16 12.66
CA GLN A 940 26.23 2.63 14.01
C GLN A 940 24.94 2.02 14.58
N PRO A 941 25.02 1.05 15.51
CA PRO A 941 23.83 0.36 16.04
C PRO A 941 22.75 1.30 16.56
N SER A 942 23.11 2.28 17.41
CA SER A 942 22.17 3.27 17.95
C SER A 942 21.49 4.12 16.86
N THR A 943 22.27 4.60 15.88
CA THR A 943 21.78 5.33 14.70
C THR A 943 20.81 4.47 13.89
N HIS A 944 21.15 3.19 13.68
CA HIS A 944 20.32 2.26 12.92
C HIS A 944 18.95 2.08 13.59
N LEU A 945 18.94 1.81 14.90
CA LEU A 945 17.70 1.59 15.66
C LEU A 945 16.83 2.83 15.66
N PHE A 946 17.42 3.98 16.00
CA PHE A 946 16.68 5.24 16.07
C PHE A 946 16.08 5.61 14.71
N GLN A 947 16.89 5.53 13.64
CA GLN A 947 16.42 5.84 12.29
C GLN A 947 15.38 4.83 11.79
N MET A 948 15.54 3.53 12.08
CA MET A 948 14.56 2.50 11.72
C MET A 948 13.21 2.75 12.40
N ARG A 949 13.20 3.01 13.72
CA ARG A 949 11.97 3.30 14.46
C ARG A 949 11.26 4.52 13.89
N THR A 950 11.98 5.61 13.63
CA THR A 950 11.39 6.83 13.06
C THR A 950 10.88 6.62 11.64
N ILE A 951 11.57 5.85 10.79
CA ILE A 951 11.10 5.50 9.44
C ILE A 951 9.79 4.70 9.51
N ILE A 952 9.72 3.69 10.39
CA ILE A 952 8.54 2.82 10.55
C ILE A 952 7.37 3.61 11.18
N HIS A 953 7.65 4.49 12.13
CA HIS A 953 6.66 5.39 12.71
C HIS A 953 5.96 6.22 11.63
N HIS A 954 6.70 6.94 10.82
CA HIS A 954 6.12 7.74 9.73
C HIS A 954 5.46 6.88 8.65
N TYR A 955 5.95 5.66 8.40
CA TYR A 955 5.28 4.71 7.52
C TYR A 955 3.88 4.35 8.06
N ASN A 956 3.76 4.06 9.35
CA ASN A 956 2.50 3.76 10.03
C ASN A 956 1.55 4.97 10.02
N GLU A 957 2.03 6.16 10.37
CA GLU A 957 1.22 7.39 10.35
C GLU A 957 0.70 7.69 8.93
N ASN A 958 1.56 7.57 7.92
CA ASN A 958 1.15 7.74 6.52
C ASN A 958 0.11 6.72 6.07
N LYS A 959 0.15 5.49 6.59
CA LYS A 959 -0.84 4.43 6.33
C LYS A 959 -2.17 4.77 7.00
N ASN A 960 -2.16 5.09 8.28
CA ASN A 960 -3.35 5.46 9.04
C ASN A 960 -4.02 6.73 8.49
N ASN A 961 -3.25 7.78 8.24
CA ASN A 961 -3.77 9.04 7.70
C ASN A 961 -4.44 8.85 6.33
N LYS A 962 -3.89 7.99 5.46
CA LYS A 962 -4.56 7.66 4.19
C LYS A 962 -5.91 7.00 4.37
N VAL A 963 -6.08 6.16 5.39
CA VAL A 963 -7.36 5.52 5.70
C VAL A 963 -8.30 6.54 6.32
N ARG A 964 -7.83 7.34 7.30
CA ARG A 964 -8.59 8.40 7.96
C ARG A 964 -9.16 9.41 6.96
N THR A 965 -8.34 9.99 6.09
CA THR A 965 -8.80 10.95 5.07
C THR A 965 -9.85 10.35 4.13
N ARG A 966 -9.77 9.04 3.84
CA ARG A 966 -10.78 8.37 3.01
C ARG A 966 -12.09 8.18 3.74
N LEU A 967 -12.04 7.74 5.01
CA LEU A 967 -13.23 7.58 5.83
C LEU A 967 -13.95 8.93 6.04
N MET A 968 -13.21 9.99 6.36
CA MET A 968 -13.76 11.35 6.46
C MET A 968 -14.44 11.78 5.14
N LYS A 969 -13.81 11.48 4.00
CA LYS A 969 -14.40 11.76 2.68
C LYS A 969 -15.66 10.92 2.39
N THR A 970 -15.72 9.69 2.90
CA THR A 970 -16.87 8.79 2.67
C THR A 970 -18.08 9.20 3.51
N PHE A 971 -17.89 9.57 4.77
CA PHE A 971 -18.99 9.81 5.70
C PHE A 971 -19.31 11.29 5.95
N GLY A 972 -18.44 12.23 5.57
CA GLY A 972 -18.60 13.66 5.86
C GLY A 972 -18.57 14.02 7.36
N SER A 973 -18.53 13.02 8.24
CA SER A 973 -18.60 13.13 9.69
C SER A 973 -17.20 13.09 10.31
N LYS A 974 -17.07 13.62 11.53
CA LYS A 974 -15.85 13.52 12.31
C LYS A 974 -15.66 12.08 12.79
N LEU A 975 -14.42 11.60 12.67
CA LEU A 975 -14.03 10.27 13.13
C LEU A 975 -13.47 10.38 14.54
N VAL A 976 -13.97 9.54 15.44
CA VAL A 976 -13.43 9.36 16.78
C VAL A 976 -12.86 7.94 16.93
N MET A 977 -12.11 7.70 17.99
CA MET A 977 -11.54 6.38 18.28
C MET A 977 -12.34 5.78 19.43
N ASN A 978 -12.83 4.55 19.27
CA ASN A 978 -13.49 3.82 20.36
C ASN A 978 -12.47 3.37 21.43
N MET A 979 -12.97 2.74 22.50
CA MET A 979 -12.14 2.25 23.61
C MET A 979 -11.06 1.22 23.21
N HIS A 980 -11.19 0.60 22.03
CA HIS A 980 -10.22 -0.35 21.48
C HIS A 980 -9.24 0.29 20.49
N GLY A 981 -9.27 1.62 20.33
CA GLY A 981 -8.42 2.35 19.39
C GLY A 981 -8.83 2.14 17.93
N GLN A 982 -10.07 1.77 17.65
CA GLN A 982 -10.62 1.65 16.29
C GLN A 982 -11.40 2.91 15.92
N ALA A 983 -11.32 3.33 14.66
CA ALA A 983 -12.07 4.46 14.15
C ALA A 983 -13.56 4.13 14.07
N VAL A 984 -14.39 5.02 14.62
CA VAL A 984 -15.85 5.00 14.57
C VAL A 984 -16.38 6.39 14.22
N LEU A 985 -17.62 6.48 13.76
CA LEU A 985 -18.28 7.75 13.49
C LEU A 985 -18.68 8.40 14.82
N GLU A 986 -18.53 9.72 14.91
CA GLU A 986 -19.01 10.51 16.06
C GLU A 986 -20.56 10.49 16.03
N ASN A 987 -21.19 9.75 16.94
CA ASN A 987 -22.64 9.84 17.14
C ASN A 987 -22.94 11.17 17.83
N SER A 988 -23.89 11.94 17.29
CA SER A 988 -24.29 13.23 17.85
C SER A 988 -24.91 13.12 19.25
N ASP A 989 -25.39 11.94 19.67
CA ASP A 989 -26.28 11.81 20.82
C ASP A 989 -26.07 10.54 21.67
N ILE A 990 -24.87 10.29 22.21
CA ILE A 990 -24.75 9.37 23.37
C ILE A 990 -23.70 9.89 24.36
N SER A 991 -24.18 10.52 25.43
CA SER A 991 -23.44 10.70 26.68
C SER A 991 -23.12 9.32 27.27
N ILE A 992 -21.84 9.12 27.59
CA ILE A 992 -21.32 7.99 28.35
C ILE A 992 -21.81 8.18 29.80
N ASP A 993 -22.72 7.32 30.29
CA ASP A 993 -22.68 6.79 31.67
C ASP A 993 -23.74 5.71 31.95
N GLU A 994 -23.31 4.78 32.83
CA GLU A 994 -24.03 3.81 33.68
C GLU A 994 -24.59 2.47 33.13
N LEU A 995 -23.93 1.39 33.59
CA LEU A 995 -24.47 0.06 33.91
C LEU A 995 -25.63 0.17 34.90
N VAL A 996 -26.66 -0.69 34.84
CA VAL A 996 -27.03 -1.80 35.79
C VAL A 996 -28.20 -2.64 35.16
N PRO A 997 -28.78 -3.70 35.77
CA PRO A 997 -28.55 -5.13 35.51
C PRO A 997 -29.76 -5.95 34.99
N THR A 998 -29.47 -7.22 34.68
CA THR A 998 -30.36 -8.40 34.59
C THR A 998 -31.50 -8.43 35.62
N ASP A 999 -32.70 -8.80 35.18
CA ASP A 999 -33.46 -10.00 35.60
C ASP A 999 -34.85 -9.96 34.94
N ILE A 1000 -35.32 -11.09 34.40
CA ILE A 1000 -36.71 -11.62 34.52
C ILE A 1000 -36.74 -13.00 33.84
N GLU A 1001 -37.32 -13.93 34.59
CA GLU A 1001 -37.23 -15.37 34.50
C GLU A 1001 -38.10 -15.98 33.37
N MET A 1002 -37.61 -17.11 32.85
CA MET A 1002 -38.35 -18.08 32.04
C MET A 1002 -39.23 -18.95 32.94
N GLU A 1003 -40.51 -19.12 32.58
CA GLU A 1003 -41.29 -20.29 33.01
C GLU A 1003 -41.70 -21.17 31.82
N HIS A 1004 -41.57 -22.46 32.07
CA HIS A 1004 -41.66 -23.60 31.16
C HIS A 1004 -43.11 -24.06 30.91
N VAL A 1005 -43.44 -24.47 29.68
CA VAL A 1005 -44.32 -25.63 29.44
C VAL A 1005 -43.88 -26.38 28.17
N THR A 1006 -43.59 -27.68 28.32
CA THR A 1006 -43.43 -28.68 27.25
C THR A 1006 -44.43 -29.83 27.50
N PRO A 1007 -44.53 -30.88 26.65
CA PRO A 1007 -45.27 -30.94 25.39
C PRO A 1007 -46.26 -32.14 25.38
N THR A 1008 -47.11 -32.30 24.36
CA THR A 1008 -47.73 -33.63 24.12
C THR A 1008 -47.82 -33.96 22.63
N SER A 1009 -47.09 -35.04 22.31
CA SER A 1009 -46.96 -35.83 21.08
C SER A 1009 -48.29 -36.28 20.47
N MET A 1010 -48.38 -36.42 19.14
CA MET A 1010 -48.81 -37.65 18.46
C MET A 1010 -48.33 -37.71 16.98
N THR A 1011 -47.33 -38.57 16.75
CA THR A 1011 -47.13 -39.54 15.65
C THR A 1011 -47.47 -39.22 14.18
N VAL A 1012 -46.41 -39.31 13.35
CA VAL A 1012 -46.36 -39.52 11.89
C VAL A 1012 -46.93 -40.91 11.50
N PRO A 1013 -47.51 -41.07 10.29
CA PRO A 1013 -46.92 -42.06 9.39
C PRO A 1013 -46.70 -41.55 7.95
N THR A 1014 -45.51 -41.86 7.46
CA THR A 1014 -44.96 -41.64 6.13
C THR A 1014 -45.62 -42.56 5.09
N SER A 1015 -45.97 -42.04 3.91
CA SER A 1015 -45.93 -42.82 2.65
C SER A 1015 -45.96 -41.92 1.41
N THR A 1016 -44.77 -41.80 0.81
CA THR A 1016 -44.44 -41.82 -0.64
C THR A 1016 -45.35 -41.15 -1.68
N GLU A 1017 -44.78 -40.09 -2.26
CA GLU A 1017 -44.72 -39.75 -3.70
C GLU A 1017 -46.02 -39.77 -4.52
N THR A 1018 -46.57 -38.58 -4.79
CA THR A 1018 -46.81 -38.14 -6.19
C THR A 1018 -46.94 -36.62 -6.28
N GLU A 1019 -46.34 -36.05 -7.32
CA GLU A 1019 -46.29 -34.63 -7.70
C GLU A 1019 -47.66 -33.95 -7.78
N MET A 1020 -47.79 -32.73 -7.24
CA MET A 1020 -48.69 -31.72 -7.82
C MET A 1020 -48.07 -30.32 -7.74
N VAL A 1021 -47.84 -29.77 -8.93
CA VAL A 1021 -47.37 -28.41 -9.22
C VAL A 1021 -48.49 -27.41 -8.89
N CYS A 1022 -48.26 -26.52 -7.91
CA CYS A 1022 -49.10 -25.33 -7.74
C CYS A 1022 -48.81 -24.33 -8.86
N ASN A 1023 -49.69 -24.32 -9.87
CA ASN A 1023 -49.66 -23.37 -10.98
C ASN A 1023 -50.14 -21.99 -10.48
N TYR A 1024 -49.20 -21.08 -10.19
CA TYR A 1024 -49.44 -19.70 -9.72
C TYR A 1024 -50.32 -18.85 -10.65
N LYS A 1025 -50.63 -19.33 -11.86
CA LYS A 1025 -51.53 -18.68 -12.81
C LYS A 1025 -53.02 -18.73 -12.40
N CYS A 1026 -53.35 -19.43 -11.30
CA CYS A 1026 -54.70 -19.54 -10.77
C CYS A 1026 -54.93 -18.78 -9.44
N LEU A 1027 -53.99 -17.93 -9.02
CA LEU A 1027 -54.19 -17.05 -7.86
C LEU A 1027 -55.18 -15.92 -8.23
N SER A 1028 -56.38 -15.95 -7.67
CA SER A 1028 -57.30 -14.81 -7.68
C SER A 1028 -57.09 -13.97 -6.43
N ALA A 1029 -56.87 -12.67 -6.58
CA ALA A 1029 -56.85 -11.76 -5.44
C ALA A 1029 -58.23 -11.75 -4.76
N SER A 1030 -58.25 -11.99 -3.46
CA SER A 1030 -59.42 -11.81 -2.59
C SER A 1030 -59.26 -10.52 -1.78
N ARG A 1031 -60.36 -9.81 -1.56
CA ARG A 1031 -60.37 -8.49 -0.90
C ARG A 1031 -61.05 -8.62 0.46
N ASP A 1032 -60.26 -8.74 1.52
CA ASP A 1032 -60.73 -8.46 2.88
C ASP A 1032 -60.27 -7.06 3.28
N CYS A 1033 -61.17 -6.08 3.11
CA CYS A 1033 -60.97 -4.72 3.60
C CYS A 1033 -61.17 -4.71 5.11
N TRP A 1034 -60.16 -4.28 5.86
CA TRP A 1034 -60.40 -3.73 7.19
C TRP A 1034 -61.02 -2.35 6.96
N ASP A 1035 -62.36 -2.27 6.92
CA ASP A 1035 -63.11 -1.01 6.83
C ASP A 1035 -62.95 -0.21 8.13
N CYS A 1036 -61.73 0.21 8.44
CA CYS A 1036 -61.41 1.05 9.58
C CYS A 1036 -61.23 2.47 9.09
N VAL A 1037 -62.25 3.30 9.29
CA VAL A 1037 -62.11 4.75 9.22
C VAL A 1037 -61.03 5.14 10.24
N PRO A 1038 -59.96 5.87 9.84
CA PRO A 1038 -58.96 6.34 10.78
C PRO A 1038 -59.65 7.09 11.90
N THR A 1039 -59.37 6.72 13.15
CA THR A 1039 -59.85 7.47 14.30
C THR A 1039 -59.39 8.92 14.18
N HIS A 1040 -60.13 9.86 14.77
CA HIS A 1040 -59.73 11.27 14.76
C HIS A 1040 -58.27 11.48 15.18
N ARG A 1041 -57.79 10.69 16.16
CA ARG A 1041 -56.40 10.67 16.58
C ARG A 1041 -55.44 10.20 15.48
N GLN A 1042 -55.78 9.13 14.75
CA GLN A 1042 -54.97 8.65 13.62
C GLN A 1042 -54.95 9.65 12.47
N SER A 1043 -56.07 10.32 12.17
CA SER A 1043 -56.12 11.40 11.16
C SER A 1043 -55.23 12.57 11.56
N VAL A 1044 -55.29 13.00 12.82
CA VAL A 1044 -54.43 14.07 13.36
C VAL A 1044 -52.95 13.66 13.36
N MET A 1045 -52.64 12.39 13.67
CA MET A 1045 -51.26 11.88 13.61
C MET A 1045 -50.75 11.79 12.16
N LEU A 1046 -51.61 11.43 11.21
CA LEU A 1046 -51.26 11.38 9.80
C LEU A 1046 -51.03 12.79 9.23
N GLU A 1047 -51.92 13.74 9.54
CA GLU A 1047 -51.74 15.16 9.21
C GLU A 1047 -50.49 15.74 9.88
N TRP A 1048 -50.24 15.37 11.14
CA TRP A 1048 -49.03 15.78 11.85
C TRP A 1048 -47.77 15.16 11.25
N ALA A 1049 -47.77 13.93 10.74
CA ALA A 1049 -46.59 13.31 10.13
C ALA A 1049 -46.33 13.82 8.70
N LEU A 1050 -47.39 14.09 7.93
CA LEU A 1050 -47.32 14.57 6.54
C LEU A 1050 -47.28 16.10 6.41
N GLY A 1051 -47.40 16.85 7.52
CA GLY A 1051 -47.38 18.31 7.53
C GLY A 1051 -46.08 18.94 7.02
N THR A 1052 -46.13 20.22 6.65
CA THR A 1052 -45.01 21.01 6.09
C THR A 1052 -44.02 21.53 7.16
N GLY A 1053 -43.84 20.78 8.25
CA GLY A 1053 -42.92 21.11 9.36
C GLY A 1053 -41.44 20.98 8.99
N ASP A 1054 -40.56 21.00 9.99
CA ASP A 1054 -39.12 20.83 9.79
C ASP A 1054 -38.81 19.46 9.15
N GLN A 1055 -38.15 19.48 7.99
CA GLN A 1055 -37.89 18.29 7.18
C GLN A 1055 -37.05 17.25 7.92
N ASP A 1056 -36.20 17.68 8.86
CA ASP A 1056 -35.30 16.83 9.61
C ASP A 1056 -35.85 16.40 10.98
N GLU A 1057 -37.09 16.78 11.32
CA GLU A 1057 -37.78 16.37 12.55
C GLU A 1057 -37.97 14.85 12.59
N THR A 1058 -37.61 14.22 13.71
CA THR A 1058 -37.84 12.78 13.95
C THR A 1058 -39.33 12.51 14.19
N ILE A 1059 -39.92 11.62 13.39
CA ILE A 1059 -41.34 11.26 13.46
C ILE A 1059 -41.54 9.90 14.13
N ALA A 1060 -40.66 8.93 13.85
CA ALA A 1060 -40.73 7.59 14.44
C ALA A 1060 -39.36 6.91 14.49
N GLU A 1061 -39.19 6.03 15.46
CA GLU A 1061 -38.03 5.14 15.57
C GLU A 1061 -38.51 3.70 15.46
N VAL A 1062 -38.02 2.97 14.44
CA VAL A 1062 -38.37 1.57 14.20
C VAL A 1062 -37.07 0.77 14.22
N GLY A 1063 -36.86 0.03 15.31
CA GLY A 1063 -35.56 -0.61 15.59
C GLY A 1063 -34.45 0.43 15.70
N ASN A 1064 -33.44 0.36 14.82
CA ASN A 1064 -32.31 1.29 14.76
C ASN A 1064 -32.46 2.37 13.67
N VAL A 1065 -33.64 2.46 13.05
CA VAL A 1065 -33.92 3.42 11.96
C VAL A 1065 -34.73 4.58 12.52
N VAL A 1066 -34.16 5.78 12.44
CA VAL A 1066 -34.83 7.04 12.77
C VAL A 1066 -35.49 7.57 11.50
N LEU A 1067 -36.82 7.53 11.45
CA LEU A 1067 -37.61 8.05 10.34
C LEU A 1067 -37.90 9.54 10.59
N LYS A 1068 -37.44 10.38 9.66
CA LYS A 1068 -37.63 11.82 9.66
C LYS A 1068 -38.87 12.22 8.88
N ARG A 1069 -39.39 13.42 9.13
CA ARG A 1069 -40.58 13.97 8.46
C ARG A 1069 -40.51 13.89 6.93
N LYS A 1070 -39.36 14.26 6.36
CA LYS A 1070 -39.12 14.16 4.91
C LYS A 1070 -39.23 12.75 4.34
N ASP A 1071 -38.99 11.71 5.16
CA ASP A 1071 -39.10 10.31 4.75
C ASP A 1071 -40.58 9.94 4.49
N PHE A 1072 -41.51 10.54 5.24
CA PHE A 1072 -42.95 10.33 5.09
C PHE A 1072 -43.58 11.14 3.95
N TRP A 1073 -42.97 12.24 3.50
CA TRP A 1073 -43.49 13.01 2.35
C TRP A 1073 -43.45 12.24 1.03
N THR A 1074 -42.62 11.20 0.95
CA THR A 1074 -42.56 10.31 -0.22
C THR A 1074 -43.64 9.21 -0.19
N LEU A 1075 -44.38 9.06 0.91
CA LEU A 1075 -45.47 8.10 1.03
C LEU A 1075 -46.72 8.64 0.31
N GLY A 1076 -47.20 7.92 -0.71
CA GLY A 1076 -48.45 8.23 -1.41
C GLY A 1076 -48.35 9.28 -2.54
N LEU A 1077 -47.17 9.79 -2.85
CA LEU A 1077 -46.92 10.58 -4.08
C LEU A 1077 -46.27 9.68 -5.15
N ASN A 1078 -46.34 10.06 -6.44
CA ASN A 1078 -45.58 9.43 -7.54
C ASN A 1078 -44.04 9.63 -7.43
N GLU A 1079 -43.54 9.92 -6.23
CA GLU A 1079 -42.12 10.16 -5.89
C GLU A 1079 -41.48 8.93 -5.22
N GLN A 1080 -40.15 8.92 -5.12
CA GLN A 1080 -39.36 7.71 -4.78
C GLN A 1080 -39.43 7.35 -3.29
N LEU A 1081 -40.09 6.23 -2.94
CA LEU A 1081 -39.97 5.62 -1.61
C LEU A 1081 -38.71 4.72 -1.54
N GLU A 1082 -37.84 4.94 -0.56
CA GLU A 1082 -36.62 4.14 -0.34
C GLU A 1082 -36.95 2.79 0.34
N ALA A 1083 -36.22 1.73 -0.02
CA ALA A 1083 -36.51 0.37 0.42
C ALA A 1083 -36.33 0.12 1.93
N THR A 1084 -35.44 0.85 2.61
CA THR A 1084 -35.28 0.83 4.08
C THR A 1084 -36.51 1.44 4.73
N ILE A 1085 -36.99 2.58 4.22
CA ILE A 1085 -38.22 3.23 4.72
C ILE A 1085 -39.42 2.29 4.54
N ALA A 1086 -39.56 1.66 3.36
CA ALA A 1086 -40.62 0.70 3.08
C ALA A 1086 -40.55 -0.53 4.02
N ASN A 1087 -39.36 -1.08 4.26
CA ASN A 1087 -39.18 -2.18 5.20
C ASN A 1087 -39.51 -1.79 6.65
N SER A 1088 -39.12 -0.59 7.10
CA SER A 1088 -39.48 -0.08 8.43
C SER A 1088 -41.00 0.08 8.58
N CYS A 1089 -41.71 0.53 7.54
CA CYS A 1089 -43.17 0.60 7.56
C CYS A 1089 -43.82 -0.80 7.66
N LEU A 1090 -43.30 -1.79 6.92
CA LEU A 1090 -43.75 -3.19 6.99
C LEU A 1090 -43.48 -3.83 8.36
N GLU A 1091 -42.36 -3.49 8.99
CA GLU A 1091 -42.02 -3.94 10.34
C GLU A 1091 -43.04 -3.42 11.37
N VAL A 1092 -43.43 -2.15 11.28
CA VAL A 1092 -44.51 -1.58 12.12
C VAL A 1092 -45.84 -2.32 11.92
N ILE A 1093 -46.18 -2.68 10.68
CA ILE A 1093 -47.39 -3.47 10.38
C ILE A 1093 -47.31 -4.85 11.04
N THR A 1094 -46.14 -5.49 11.01
CA THR A 1094 -45.90 -6.80 11.63
C THR A 1094 -46.07 -6.71 13.15
N LEU A 1095 -45.46 -5.71 13.79
CA LEU A 1095 -45.55 -5.49 15.24
C LEU A 1095 -46.99 -5.22 15.68
N PHE A 1096 -47.72 -4.36 14.97
CA PHE A 1096 -49.10 -4.05 15.28
C PHE A 1096 -50.04 -5.24 15.06
N SER A 1097 -49.75 -6.09 14.08
CA SER A 1097 -50.50 -7.32 13.83
C SER A 1097 -50.28 -8.33 14.97
N MET A 1098 -49.03 -8.47 15.45
CA MET A 1098 -48.71 -9.29 16.62
C MET A 1098 -49.43 -8.83 17.89
N GLU A 1099 -49.52 -7.52 18.14
CA GLU A 1099 -50.28 -6.96 19.28
C GLU A 1099 -51.78 -7.28 19.21
N ARG A 1100 -52.30 -7.53 18.00
CA ARG A 1100 -53.70 -7.92 17.76
C ARG A 1100 -53.89 -9.44 17.68
N GLY A 1101 -52.85 -10.22 17.96
CA GLY A 1101 -52.89 -11.69 17.91
C GLY A 1101 -52.86 -12.28 16.51
N LEU A 1102 -52.37 -11.53 15.50
CA LEU A 1102 -52.19 -11.99 14.12
C LEU A 1102 -50.71 -12.21 13.81
N ASP A 1103 -50.36 -13.40 13.32
CA ASP A 1103 -49.03 -13.76 12.86
C ASP A 1103 -48.85 -13.44 11.38
N VAL A 1104 -48.39 -12.22 11.10
CA VAL A 1104 -48.22 -11.67 9.76
C VAL A 1104 -46.76 -11.76 9.31
N TRP A 1105 -46.54 -12.17 8.07
CA TRP A 1105 -45.21 -12.14 7.45
C TRP A 1105 -45.14 -11.06 6.37
N THR A 1106 -44.14 -10.19 6.44
CA THR A 1106 -43.88 -9.16 5.44
C THR A 1106 -42.61 -9.47 4.66
N ALA A 1107 -42.70 -9.49 3.32
CA ALA A 1107 -41.54 -9.70 2.46
C ALA A 1107 -40.62 -8.48 2.47
N ASN A 1108 -39.32 -8.72 2.62
CA ASN A 1108 -38.33 -7.66 2.53
C ASN A 1108 -38.30 -7.07 1.10
N ALA A 1109 -38.41 -5.75 1.00
CA ALA A 1109 -38.36 -5.00 -0.25
C ALA A 1109 -37.14 -5.38 -1.11
N TYR A 1110 -35.94 -5.51 -0.53
CA TYR A 1110 -34.74 -5.91 -1.27
C TYR A 1110 -34.80 -7.33 -1.85
N VAL A 1111 -35.65 -8.21 -1.29
CA VAL A 1111 -35.88 -9.58 -1.79
C VAL A 1111 -36.88 -9.57 -2.93
N VAL A 1112 -37.99 -8.83 -2.80
CA VAL A 1112 -39.05 -8.76 -3.82
C VAL A 1112 -38.52 -8.24 -5.17
N VAL A 1113 -37.56 -7.31 -5.18
CA VAL A 1113 -36.91 -6.83 -6.43
C VAL A 1113 -36.20 -7.94 -7.19
N THR A 1114 -35.71 -8.97 -6.50
CA THR A 1114 -34.97 -10.06 -7.14
C THR A 1114 -35.86 -11.01 -7.94
N TRP A 1115 -37.17 -10.98 -7.73
CA TRP A 1115 -38.15 -11.77 -8.49
C TRP A 1115 -38.39 -11.22 -9.90
N LEU A 1116 -37.89 -10.01 -10.16
CA LEU A 1116 -38.14 -9.26 -11.39
C LEU A 1116 -36.88 -9.26 -12.29
N PRO A 1117 -37.00 -8.91 -13.58
CA PRO A 1117 -35.86 -8.84 -14.48
C PRO A 1117 -34.76 -7.89 -13.94
N PRO A 1118 -33.47 -8.22 -14.10
CA PRO A 1118 -32.92 -9.34 -14.88
C PRO A 1118 -32.78 -10.67 -14.12
N ASN A 1119 -33.08 -10.70 -12.83
CA ASN A 1119 -32.81 -11.85 -11.95
C ASN A 1119 -33.87 -12.95 -12.10
N ASN A 1120 -35.16 -12.59 -12.25
CA ASN A 1120 -36.29 -13.52 -12.45
C ASN A 1120 -36.26 -14.73 -11.48
N LEU A 1121 -35.91 -14.51 -10.22
CA LEU A 1121 -35.82 -15.58 -9.24
C LEU A 1121 -37.21 -16.07 -8.85
N ASP A 1122 -37.32 -17.37 -8.57
CA ASP A 1122 -38.54 -17.97 -8.04
C ASP A 1122 -38.83 -17.42 -6.62
N PRO A 1123 -39.96 -16.72 -6.40
CA PRO A 1123 -40.34 -16.22 -5.09
C PRO A 1123 -40.43 -17.31 -4.02
N SER A 1124 -40.70 -18.56 -4.42
CA SER A 1124 -40.81 -19.71 -3.50
C SER A 1124 -39.58 -19.89 -2.62
N LEU A 1125 -38.39 -19.57 -3.16
CA LEU A 1125 -37.09 -19.68 -2.49
C LEU A 1125 -36.87 -18.63 -1.38
N SER A 1126 -37.79 -17.66 -1.25
CA SER A 1126 -37.70 -16.56 -0.30
C SER A 1126 -38.66 -16.70 0.89
N PHE A 1127 -39.53 -17.72 0.86
CA PHE A 1127 -40.47 -17.97 1.94
C PHE A 1127 -39.85 -18.83 3.05
N PRO A 1128 -40.16 -18.54 4.32
CA PRO A 1128 -39.81 -19.45 5.41
C PRO A 1128 -40.66 -20.72 5.33
N ASP A 1129 -40.14 -21.84 5.85
CA ASP A 1129 -40.82 -23.16 5.80
C ASP A 1129 -42.20 -23.17 6.48
N ASN A 1130 -42.44 -22.23 7.40
CA ASN A 1130 -43.70 -22.05 8.12
C ASN A 1130 -44.62 -20.99 7.50
N ILE A 1131 -44.37 -20.53 6.26
CA ILE A 1131 -45.17 -19.48 5.62
C ILE A 1131 -46.66 -19.83 5.54
N ALA A 1132 -47.00 -21.12 5.42
CA ALA A 1132 -48.37 -21.62 5.38
C ALA A 1132 -49.12 -21.51 6.71
N LEU A 1133 -48.41 -21.21 7.81
CA LEU A 1133 -48.98 -21.03 9.15
C LEU A 1133 -49.21 -19.54 9.50
N LYS A 1134 -48.95 -18.63 8.56
CA LYS A 1134 -49.12 -17.18 8.75
C LYS A 1134 -50.55 -16.78 8.45
N ASP A 1135 -51.10 -15.88 9.27
CA ASP A 1135 -52.44 -15.32 9.09
C ASP A 1135 -52.52 -14.39 7.88
N CYS A 1136 -51.41 -13.69 7.56
CA CYS A 1136 -51.32 -12.86 6.37
C CYS A 1136 -49.89 -12.79 5.84
N ILE A 1137 -49.78 -12.66 4.52
CA ILE A 1137 -48.51 -12.51 3.80
C ILE A 1137 -48.59 -11.18 3.03
N ILE A 1138 -47.67 -10.26 3.32
CA ILE A 1138 -47.66 -8.90 2.74
C ILE A 1138 -46.41 -8.72 1.89
N PHE A 1139 -46.58 -8.21 0.67
CA PHE A 1139 -45.49 -7.86 -0.23
C PHE A 1139 -45.52 -6.37 -0.59
N PRO A 1140 -44.37 -5.67 -0.55
CA PRO A 1140 -44.30 -4.32 -1.11
C PRO A 1140 -44.44 -4.37 -2.65
N ALA A 1141 -45.29 -3.51 -3.21
CA ALA A 1141 -45.48 -3.42 -4.64
C ALA A 1141 -44.32 -2.65 -5.31
N TRP A 1142 -43.77 -3.20 -6.40
CA TRP A 1142 -42.63 -2.62 -7.10
C TRP A 1142 -42.88 -2.39 -8.59
N LYS A 1143 -42.45 -1.24 -9.09
CA LYS A 1143 -42.16 -0.97 -10.51
C LYS A 1143 -40.66 -0.71 -10.64
N PRO A 1144 -40.02 -0.91 -11.82
CA PRO A 1144 -38.59 -0.66 -11.98
C PRO A 1144 -38.12 0.67 -11.39
N GLY A 1145 -37.44 0.61 -10.24
CA GLY A 1145 -36.91 1.77 -9.52
C GLY A 1145 -37.80 2.41 -8.44
N HIS A 1146 -38.98 1.86 -8.11
CA HIS A 1146 -39.97 2.51 -7.23
C HIS A 1146 -40.73 1.51 -6.33
N TRP A 1147 -40.87 1.82 -5.04
CA TRP A 1147 -41.79 1.18 -4.10
C TRP A 1147 -43.06 2.02 -3.95
N MET A 1148 -44.23 1.40 -3.98
CA MET A 1148 -45.51 2.11 -3.87
C MET A 1148 -46.28 1.69 -2.62
N LEU A 1149 -46.69 2.67 -1.83
CA LEU A 1149 -47.83 2.59 -0.89
C LEU A 1149 -48.90 3.53 -1.46
N CYS A 1150 -49.88 2.96 -2.19
CA CYS A 1150 -51.06 3.55 -2.84
C CYS A 1150 -51.16 5.09 -3.03
N GLN A 1151 -51.40 5.54 -4.27
CA GLN A 1151 -51.93 6.88 -4.58
C GLN A 1151 -53.33 6.76 -5.20
N ASP A 1152 -54.23 7.64 -4.77
CA ASP A 1152 -55.55 7.89 -5.35
C ASP A 1152 -55.43 8.92 -6.50
N ASP A 1153 -55.94 8.61 -7.69
CA ASP A 1153 -55.79 9.43 -8.91
C ASP A 1153 -57.09 9.37 -9.74
N SER A 1154 -58.12 10.08 -9.26
CA SER A 1154 -59.42 10.23 -9.92
C SER A 1154 -59.43 11.03 -11.24
N GLN A 1155 -58.33 11.12 -12.02
CA GLN A 1155 -58.34 11.83 -13.32
C GLN A 1155 -57.46 11.21 -14.44
N ASN A 1156 -58.14 10.58 -15.41
CA ASN A 1156 -57.84 10.48 -16.85
C ASN A 1156 -56.46 10.03 -17.36
N CYS A 1157 -56.36 8.77 -17.80
CA CYS A 1157 -55.53 8.35 -18.94
C CYS A 1157 -56.10 7.09 -19.62
N THR A 1158 -56.81 7.26 -20.73
CA THR A 1158 -57.28 6.18 -21.60
C THR A 1158 -56.14 5.58 -22.43
N TRP A 1159 -55.88 4.28 -22.29
CA TRP A 1159 -55.12 3.48 -23.27
C TRP A 1159 -56.01 2.37 -23.82
N ASN A 1160 -56.19 2.38 -25.15
CA ASN A 1160 -57.02 1.46 -25.91
C ASN A 1160 -56.09 0.47 -26.62
N MET A 1161 -56.11 -0.85 -26.30
CA MET A 1161 -55.42 -1.89 -27.09
C MET A 1161 -56.08 -3.28 -27.00
N ASP A 1162 -56.15 -3.91 -28.18
CA ASP A 1162 -56.78 -5.17 -28.60
C ASP A 1162 -56.67 -6.40 -27.69
N ALA A 1163 -57.78 -7.12 -27.59
CA ALA A 1163 -58.03 -8.30 -26.75
C ALA A 1163 -57.27 -9.60 -27.12
N ASN A 1164 -56.26 -9.58 -28.00
CA ASN A 1164 -55.58 -10.80 -28.48
C ASN A 1164 -54.06 -10.87 -28.21
N LYS A 1165 -53.52 -10.09 -27.28
CA LYS A 1165 -52.14 -10.28 -26.76
C LYS A 1165 -52.12 -10.31 -25.23
N LYS A 1166 -51.63 -11.42 -24.66
CA LYS A 1166 -51.25 -11.55 -23.25
C LYS A 1166 -50.12 -10.56 -22.92
N GLN A 1167 -50.41 -9.50 -22.17
CA GLN A 1167 -49.44 -8.75 -21.35
C GLN A 1167 -50.14 -7.83 -20.32
N GLY A 1168 -49.78 -8.04 -19.03
CA GLY A 1168 -49.75 -7.09 -17.90
C GLY A 1168 -50.87 -6.04 -17.71
N TYR A 1169 -51.85 -6.40 -16.88
CA TYR A 1169 -52.79 -5.59 -16.05
C TYR A 1169 -53.65 -4.46 -16.70
N PRO A 1170 -54.99 -4.47 -16.48
CA PRO A 1170 -55.86 -3.30 -16.66
C PRO A 1170 -56.27 -2.65 -15.31
N PRO A 1171 -56.42 -1.30 -15.22
CA PRO A 1171 -57.23 -0.60 -14.20
C PRO A 1171 -58.62 -0.24 -14.83
N THR A 1172 -59.74 0.09 -14.16
CA THR A 1172 -60.13 1.01 -13.06
C THR A 1172 -61.62 0.69 -12.71
N ASP A 1173 -62.09 0.67 -11.46
CA ASP A 1173 -62.55 1.88 -10.78
C ASP A 1173 -62.36 1.85 -9.24
N TRP A 1174 -61.24 2.46 -8.83
CA TRP A 1174 -60.86 3.24 -7.63
C TRP A 1174 -61.63 3.06 -6.30
N TRP A 1175 -60.91 2.67 -5.24
CA TRP A 1175 -60.53 3.44 -4.02
C TRP A 1175 -59.99 2.47 -2.92
N CYS A 1176 -58.77 2.75 -2.42
CA CYS A 1176 -58.02 2.28 -1.23
C CYS A 1176 -57.89 0.76 -0.85
N GLY A 1177 -56.64 0.25 -0.71
CA GLY A 1177 -56.34 -0.97 0.06
C GLY A 1177 -54.95 -1.60 -0.18
N LEU A 1178 -54.26 -2.02 0.90
CA LEU A 1178 -53.16 -2.99 0.85
C LEU A 1178 -53.67 -4.31 0.26
N TRP A 1179 -52.86 -4.98 -0.58
CA TRP A 1179 -53.21 -6.31 -1.09
C TRP A 1179 -52.86 -7.36 -0.03
N SER A 1180 -53.89 -8.01 0.51
CA SER A 1180 -53.80 -9.28 1.25
C SER A 1180 -53.97 -10.42 0.24
N LEU A 1181 -53.13 -11.45 0.33
CA LEU A 1181 -53.39 -12.73 -0.31
C LEU A 1181 -53.79 -13.72 0.78
N HIS A 1182 -55.09 -13.96 0.95
CA HIS A 1182 -55.57 -15.10 1.74
C HIS A 1182 -55.24 -16.38 0.96
N VAL A 1183 -54.26 -17.16 1.45
CA VAL A 1183 -54.08 -18.54 1.00
C VAL A 1183 -54.96 -19.40 1.92
N ASP A 1184 -56.18 -19.67 1.46
CA ASP A 1184 -57.15 -20.42 2.23
C ASP A 1184 -56.77 -21.91 2.26
N VAL A 1185 -55.99 -22.33 3.25
CA VAL A 1185 -55.69 -23.74 3.53
C VAL A 1185 -56.65 -24.24 4.61
N CYS A 1186 -57.96 -24.16 4.38
CA CYS A 1186 -58.96 -25.08 4.96
C CYS A 1186 -60.38 -24.79 4.44
N SER A 1187 -60.80 -25.47 3.39
CA SER A 1187 -62.20 -25.91 3.31
C SER A 1187 -62.25 -27.38 2.89
N THR A 1188 -62.40 -28.24 3.90
CA THR A 1188 -62.80 -29.63 3.68
C THR A 1188 -64.29 -29.66 3.32
N SER A 1189 -64.64 -30.60 2.45
CA SER A 1189 -65.98 -31.01 1.99
C SER A 1189 -66.60 -30.23 0.82
N CYS A 1190 -66.43 -30.76 -0.40
CA CYS A 1190 -67.43 -31.69 -0.94
C CYS A 1190 -66.94 -32.38 -2.23
N LEU A 1191 -67.16 -33.70 -2.24
CA LEU A 1191 -66.98 -34.64 -3.33
C LEU A 1191 -67.74 -34.27 -4.62
N GLY A 1192 -67.20 -34.72 -5.75
CA GLY A 1192 -67.90 -34.88 -7.03
C GLY A 1192 -67.11 -34.18 -8.14
N SER A 1193 -66.64 -34.83 -9.19
CA SER A 1193 -66.97 -36.11 -9.80
C SER A 1193 -65.86 -36.46 -10.79
N THR A 1194 -65.47 -37.74 -10.83
CA THR A 1194 -64.86 -38.45 -11.96
C THR A 1194 -64.70 -37.66 -13.27
N LEU A 1195 -63.48 -37.23 -13.57
CA LEU A 1195 -62.71 -37.56 -14.78
C LEU A 1195 -61.29 -37.00 -14.71
#